data_AF-A0A7X1PPP3-F1
#
_entry.id   AF-A0A7X1PPP3-F1
#
_cell.length_a   1.000
_cell.length_b   1.000
_cell.length_c   1.000
_cell.angle_alpha   90.00
_cell.angle_beta   90.00
_cell.angle_gamma   90.00
#
_symmetry.space_group_name_H-M   'P 1'
#
loop_
_entity.id
_entity.type
_entity.pdbx_description
1 polymer ?
#
loop_
_entity_poly.entity_id
_entity_poly.type
_entity_poly.pdbx_seq_one_letter_code
_entity_poly.pdbx_strand_id
1 'polypeptide(L)'
;MAFVQMPTQKTDKFNELLRRSQEIEGLRLTDAIPKHLYTPRVWRGMLSFVVSYALYIGAVVAVAHVHWAFYLPLWLIAGLGGWGLFCVAHDCGHNSFSRNRSFNHILGHIALLPLLYPFHGWRHMHNMHHANTNNLEMDVDWRPVLRVQYDAMPWWDKLVYSSTRTWLFWLGTVNYQRHSGFRPEMFPKLEARNEVRRSILFMAVAAVIYLPTLVYFTGFTGLFLYFVAPWLAIHAWFSLTTMMHHISDETPFLTKEHWSFNSSRLLLTTDYMYPKWLLFLTHYISVHTAHHVAPIIPHYNLPEAQAALKSAFPGMVREKPLTVQDVWHVARHCHLYDPVNGFYESFDRSPAAGDTRTGYSGPLTMKQQALRSYMSVLGSLAPDRAGARATDLFGYTREYIKQPDKEMSPLGAQRFHIKGIPGVPHGYQWGTGEQTILLVHGWGADSRSMYSFTRVLQRQGFKVATFDAPAHGISPGSLSTMTEFKDAVKAAIVALGDVVGIVAHSLGGIAATGALAELAETHRIKAMCLLGSPANLPVVIDRWANGYLQLKPQIVQAMHRELWKRNGVPVQHWDIPALGNALQLPMLVLHDQEDPTVPFCEAQQITTLMPWAKLEPVSGLGHVRILSDAAVLEQVARFLAENIKVAEVAQASA
;
A
#
# COMPACT_ATOMS: atom_id res chain seq x y z
N MET A 1 -5.08 -4.77 5.86
CA MET A 1 -4.19 -3.63 5.58
C MET A 1 -3.11 -4.18 4.66
N ALA A 2 -3.14 -3.84 3.37
CA ALA A 2 -2.03 -4.17 2.48
C ALA A 2 -0.80 -3.41 2.97
N PHE A 3 0.30 -4.10 3.24
CA PHE A 3 1.56 -3.47 3.64
C PHE A 3 1.98 -2.51 2.52
N VAL A 4 2.10 -1.23 2.87
CA VAL A 4 2.63 -0.20 1.97
C VAL A 4 4.09 -0.57 1.69
N GLN A 5 4.39 -0.96 0.46
CA GLN A 5 5.73 -1.44 0.09
C GLN A 5 6.71 -0.29 -0.15
N MET A 6 7.97 -0.54 0.22
CA MET A 6 9.11 0.36 0.05
C MET A 6 9.41 0.63 -1.44
N PRO A 7 9.94 1.82 -1.79
CA PRO A 7 10.58 2.09 -3.08
C PRO A 7 11.67 1.04 -3.36
N THR A 8 11.43 0.14 -4.31
CA THR A 8 12.38 -0.93 -4.67
C THR A 8 13.56 -0.43 -5.50
N GLN A 9 13.45 0.76 -6.12
CA GLN A 9 14.55 1.46 -6.79
C GLN A 9 14.51 2.95 -6.44
N LYS A 10 15.35 3.37 -5.49
CA LYS A 10 15.47 4.79 -5.11
C LYS A 10 16.12 5.57 -6.25
N THR A 11 15.35 6.41 -6.92
CA THR A 11 15.85 7.35 -7.93
C THR A 11 16.77 8.40 -7.29
N ASP A 12 17.63 9.04 -8.09
CA ASP A 12 18.48 10.13 -7.61
C ASP A 12 17.67 11.26 -6.96
N LYS A 13 16.49 11.56 -7.51
CA LYS A 13 15.53 12.52 -6.94
C LYS A 13 15.06 12.09 -5.55
N PHE A 14 14.76 10.81 -5.36
CA PHE A 14 14.34 10.27 -4.06
C PHE A 14 15.47 10.33 -3.04
N ASN A 15 16.69 9.96 -3.43
CA ASN A 15 17.86 10.01 -2.56
C ASN A 15 18.20 11.46 -2.14
N GLU A 16 18.10 12.42 -3.06
CA GLU A 16 18.30 13.84 -2.75
C GLU A 16 17.25 14.37 -1.76
N LEU A 17 15.98 13.95 -1.90
CA LEU A 17 14.93 14.29 -0.94
C LEU A 17 15.26 13.75 0.46
N LEU A 18 15.71 12.49 0.56
CA LEU A 18 16.09 11.89 1.84
C LEU A 18 17.28 12.62 2.47
N ARG A 19 18.27 12.99 1.67
CA ARG A 19 19.44 13.76 2.13
C ARG A 19 19.02 15.12 2.71
N ARG A 20 18.16 15.86 2.00
CA ARG A 20 17.59 17.13 2.49
C ARG A 20 16.72 16.94 3.73
N SER A 21 15.98 15.84 3.82
CA SER A 21 15.18 15.50 5.00
C SER A 21 16.07 15.32 6.23
N GLN A 22 17.22 14.67 6.09
CA GLN A 22 18.18 14.47 7.18
C GLN A 22 18.82 15.79 7.63
N GLU A 23 19.12 16.72 6.71
CA GLU A 23 19.71 18.03 7.04
C GLU A 23 18.86 18.86 8.00
N ILE A 24 17.54 18.69 7.96
CA ILE A 24 16.60 19.43 8.81
C ILE A 24 16.04 18.60 9.97
N GLU A 25 16.45 17.35 10.11
CA GLU A 25 15.95 16.48 11.16
C GLU A 25 16.38 17.00 12.54
N GLY A 26 15.44 17.01 13.50
CA GLY A 26 15.70 17.51 14.86
C GLY A 26 15.75 19.04 15.01
N LEU A 27 15.76 19.81 13.93
CA LEU A 27 15.70 21.28 13.99
C LEU A 27 14.31 21.78 14.40
N ARG A 28 14.26 22.95 15.03
CA ARG A 28 13.01 23.69 15.24
C ARG A 28 12.82 24.70 14.13
N LEU A 29 12.15 24.30 13.05
CA LEU A 29 11.94 25.15 11.87
C LEU A 29 11.28 26.51 12.21
N THR A 30 10.45 26.55 13.25
CA THR A 30 9.80 27.77 13.74
C THR A 30 10.75 28.82 14.28
N ASP A 31 11.96 28.45 14.71
CA ASP A 31 12.95 29.41 15.25
C ASP A 31 13.48 30.36 14.16
N ALA A 32 13.35 29.97 12.88
CA ALA A 32 13.66 30.83 11.74
C ALA A 32 12.61 31.95 11.53
N ILE A 33 11.42 31.83 12.12
CA ILE A 33 10.31 32.75 11.87
C ILE A 33 10.25 33.83 12.96
N PRO A 34 10.24 35.13 12.62
CA PRO A 34 10.12 36.22 13.59
C PRO A 34 8.87 36.12 14.47
N LYS A 35 9.05 36.30 15.79
CA LYS A 35 7.97 36.14 16.79
C LYS A 35 6.78 37.09 16.60
N HIS A 36 6.98 38.28 16.01
CA HIS A 36 5.88 39.23 15.78
C HIS A 36 4.84 38.70 14.78
N LEU A 37 5.24 37.79 13.89
CA LEU A 37 4.38 37.22 12.86
C LEU A 37 3.31 36.27 13.43
N TYR A 38 3.52 35.75 14.63
CA TYR A 38 2.56 34.91 15.35
C TYR A 38 1.43 35.69 16.01
N THR A 39 1.50 37.03 16.03
CA THR A 39 0.50 37.84 16.74
C THR A 39 -0.65 38.24 15.83
N PRO A 40 -1.88 37.75 16.08
CA PRO A 40 -3.02 38.07 15.24
C PRO A 40 -3.49 39.52 15.43
N ARG A 41 -3.72 40.20 14.32
CA ARG A 41 -4.43 41.47 14.22
C ARG A 41 -5.84 41.21 13.69
N VAL A 42 -6.80 41.09 14.61
CA VAL A 42 -8.19 40.69 14.31
C VAL A 42 -8.82 41.51 13.18
N TRP A 43 -8.56 42.82 13.11
CA TRP A 43 -9.11 43.68 12.06
C TRP A 43 -8.68 43.26 10.64
N ARG A 44 -7.44 42.76 10.46
CA ARG A 44 -6.96 42.27 9.16
C ARG A 44 -7.70 41.00 8.75
N GLY A 45 -7.88 40.08 9.70
CA GLY A 45 -8.71 38.90 9.47
C GLY A 45 -10.17 39.25 9.16
N MET A 46 -10.74 40.22 9.87
CA MET A 46 -12.10 40.69 9.61
C MET A 46 -12.23 41.39 8.25
N LEU A 47 -11.22 42.13 7.80
CA LEU A 47 -11.18 42.67 6.45
C LEU A 47 -11.25 41.54 5.41
N SER A 48 -10.44 40.49 5.59
CA SER A 48 -10.46 39.29 4.74
C SER A 48 -11.83 38.60 4.74
N PHE A 49 -12.46 38.46 5.91
CA PHE A 49 -13.83 37.94 6.04
C PHE A 49 -14.84 38.78 5.26
N VAL A 50 -14.84 40.10 5.45
CA VAL A 50 -15.79 41.02 4.81
C VAL A 50 -15.60 41.05 3.29
N VAL A 51 -14.36 41.12 2.81
CA VAL A 51 -14.05 41.10 1.37
C VAL A 51 -14.55 39.82 0.72
N SER A 52 -14.27 38.66 1.32
CA SER A 52 -14.73 37.38 0.78
C SER A 52 -16.25 37.23 0.82
N TYR A 53 -16.91 37.69 1.88
CA TYR A 53 -18.37 37.65 1.98
C TYR A 53 -19.04 38.62 0.98
N ALA A 54 -18.48 39.81 0.82
CA ALA A 54 -18.95 40.80 -0.16
C ALA A 54 -18.80 40.28 -1.59
N LEU A 55 -17.67 39.62 -1.90
CA LEU A 55 -17.45 39.01 -3.20
C LEU A 55 -18.45 37.87 -3.47
N TYR A 56 -18.66 36.99 -2.48
CA TYR A 56 -19.61 35.88 -2.58
C TYR A 56 -21.05 36.37 -2.78
N ILE A 57 -21.57 37.18 -1.83
CA ILE A 57 -22.94 37.69 -1.90
C ILE A 57 -23.12 38.55 -3.16
N GLY A 58 -22.18 39.47 -3.43
CA GLY A 58 -22.27 40.38 -4.56
C GLY A 58 -22.40 39.64 -5.88
N ALA A 59 -21.61 38.57 -6.08
CA ALA A 59 -21.70 37.73 -7.27
C ALA A 59 -23.01 36.93 -7.34
N VAL A 60 -23.46 36.33 -6.23
CA VAL A 60 -24.74 35.60 -6.18
C VAL A 60 -25.93 36.52 -6.45
N VAL A 61 -25.95 37.72 -5.88
CA VAL A 61 -27.00 38.72 -6.11
C VAL A 61 -26.95 39.22 -7.56
N ALA A 62 -25.75 39.45 -8.11
CA ALA A 62 -25.60 39.88 -9.50
C ALA A 62 -26.22 38.89 -10.49
N VAL A 63 -26.15 37.57 -10.24
CA VAL A 63 -26.80 36.54 -11.08
C VAL A 63 -28.30 36.82 -11.26
N ALA A 64 -28.97 37.38 -10.26
CA ALA A 64 -30.41 37.69 -10.34
C ALA A 64 -30.73 38.91 -11.24
N HIS A 65 -29.74 39.72 -11.61
CA HIS A 65 -29.94 41.01 -12.28
C HIS A 65 -29.28 41.11 -13.66
N VAL A 66 -28.58 40.07 -14.12
CA VAL A 66 -27.84 40.09 -15.39
C VAL A 66 -28.32 39.03 -16.36
N HIS A 67 -27.94 39.20 -17.63
CA HIS A 67 -28.19 38.22 -18.67
C HIS A 67 -27.47 36.89 -18.38
N TRP A 68 -28.07 35.76 -18.76
CA TRP A 68 -27.57 34.40 -18.47
C TRP A 68 -26.14 34.14 -18.96
N ALA A 69 -25.68 34.87 -19.98
CA ALA A 69 -24.30 34.82 -20.48
C ALA A 69 -23.25 35.13 -19.39
N PHE A 70 -23.62 35.84 -18.32
CA PHE A 70 -22.75 36.18 -17.22
C PHE A 70 -22.83 35.22 -16.02
N TYR A 71 -23.70 34.20 -16.06
CA TYR A 71 -23.87 33.28 -14.93
C TYR A 71 -22.59 32.53 -14.59
N LEU A 72 -21.92 31.92 -15.58
CA LEU A 72 -20.70 31.16 -15.34
C LEU A 72 -19.57 32.03 -14.76
N PRO A 73 -19.21 33.20 -15.33
CA PRO A 73 -18.25 34.11 -14.71
C PRO A 73 -18.62 34.51 -13.28
N LEU A 74 -19.89 34.83 -13.02
CA LEU A 74 -20.35 35.20 -11.69
C LEU A 74 -20.30 34.03 -10.70
N TRP A 75 -20.62 32.80 -11.11
CA TRP A 75 -20.46 31.62 -10.27
C TRP A 75 -19.00 31.36 -9.92
N LEU A 76 -18.06 31.56 -10.86
CA LEU A 76 -16.63 31.44 -10.57
C LEU A 76 -16.14 32.51 -9.58
N ILE A 77 -16.66 33.74 -9.67
CA ILE A 77 -16.38 34.83 -8.72
C ILE A 77 -16.99 34.53 -7.35
N ALA A 78 -18.25 34.04 -7.32
CA ALA A 78 -18.89 33.59 -6.09
C ALA A 78 -18.06 32.46 -5.45
N GLY A 79 -17.64 31.48 -6.25
CA GLY A 79 -16.74 30.40 -5.83
C GLY A 79 -15.45 30.91 -5.20
N LEU A 80 -14.82 31.94 -5.81
CA LEU A 80 -13.61 32.57 -5.27
C LEU A 80 -13.88 33.24 -3.92
N GLY A 81 -15.01 33.96 -3.79
CA GLY A 81 -15.44 34.56 -2.53
C GLY A 81 -15.67 33.50 -1.44
N GLY A 82 -16.38 32.41 -1.77
CA GLY A 82 -16.61 31.31 -0.85
C GLY A 82 -15.34 30.54 -0.48
N TRP A 83 -14.39 30.40 -1.41
CA TRP A 83 -13.06 29.85 -1.11
C TRP A 83 -12.25 30.78 -0.18
N GLY A 84 -12.33 32.09 -0.37
CA GLY A 84 -11.76 33.05 0.56
C GLY A 84 -12.38 32.94 1.96
N LEU A 85 -13.70 32.74 2.06
CA LEU A 85 -14.35 32.46 3.34
C LEU A 85 -13.86 31.16 3.98
N PHE A 86 -13.62 30.12 3.16
CA PHE A 86 -13.00 28.89 3.63
C PHE A 86 -11.59 29.15 4.20
N CYS A 87 -10.78 29.97 3.54
CA CYS A 87 -9.44 30.34 4.03
C CYS A 87 -9.51 31.13 5.35
N VAL A 88 -10.54 31.95 5.56
CA VAL A 88 -10.80 32.62 6.85
C VAL A 88 -11.21 31.61 7.93
N ALA A 89 -12.10 30.67 7.61
CA ALA A 89 -12.45 29.58 8.52
C ALA A 89 -11.21 28.74 8.85
N HIS A 90 -10.30 28.60 7.90
CA HIS A 90 -9.06 27.87 8.09
C HIS A 90 -8.15 28.52 9.14
N ASP A 91 -7.94 29.83 9.07
CA ASP A 91 -7.22 30.57 10.10
C ASP A 91 -7.91 30.47 11.47
N CYS A 92 -9.24 30.46 11.49
CA CYS A 92 -10.01 30.20 12.71
C CYS A 92 -9.75 28.79 13.27
N GLY A 93 -9.66 27.79 12.40
CA GLY A 93 -9.37 26.39 12.74
C GLY A 93 -8.03 26.21 13.44
N HIS A 94 -7.01 26.95 12.99
CA HIS A 94 -5.67 26.97 13.58
C HIS A 94 -5.51 27.94 14.76
N ASN A 95 -6.55 28.71 15.07
CA ASN A 95 -6.50 29.83 16.02
C ASN A 95 -5.49 30.92 15.66
N SER A 96 -5.14 31.05 14.38
CA SER A 96 -4.32 32.14 13.85
C SER A 96 -5.13 33.41 13.58
N PHE A 97 -6.46 33.33 13.54
CA PHE A 97 -7.33 34.50 13.34
C PHE A 97 -7.37 35.44 14.57
N SER A 98 -7.50 34.88 15.78
CA SER A 98 -7.57 35.59 17.05
C SER A 98 -7.04 34.73 18.20
N ARG A 99 -6.60 35.36 19.29
CA ARG A 99 -6.24 34.66 20.54
C ARG A 99 -7.45 34.06 21.27
N ASN A 100 -8.66 34.53 20.96
CA ASN A 100 -9.90 34.01 21.55
C ASN A 100 -10.43 32.80 20.74
N ARG A 101 -10.27 31.60 21.29
CA ARG A 101 -10.70 30.34 20.67
C ARG A 101 -12.20 30.30 20.39
N SER A 102 -13.04 30.76 21.33
CA SER A 102 -14.50 30.76 21.16
C SER A 102 -14.91 31.66 20.00
N PHE A 103 -14.28 32.83 19.88
CA PHE A 103 -14.52 33.74 18.76
C PHE A 103 -14.12 33.09 17.42
N ASN A 104 -12.95 32.45 17.35
CA ASN A 104 -12.54 31.70 16.17
C ASN A 104 -13.55 30.61 15.80
N HIS A 105 -14.02 29.85 16.79
CA HIS A 105 -14.99 28.78 16.52
C HIS A 105 -16.29 29.34 15.96
N ILE A 106 -16.84 30.42 16.54
CA ILE A 106 -18.08 31.04 16.05
C ILE A 106 -17.87 31.55 14.61
N LEU A 107 -16.80 32.32 14.38
CA LEU A 107 -16.53 32.90 13.07
C LEU A 107 -16.27 31.81 12.01
N GLY A 108 -15.57 30.73 12.38
CA GLY A 108 -15.33 29.59 11.50
C GLY A 108 -16.61 28.88 11.06
N HIS A 109 -17.61 28.75 11.95
CA HIS A 109 -18.93 28.21 11.56
C HIS A 109 -19.66 29.15 10.59
N ILE A 110 -19.63 30.46 10.84
CA ILE A 110 -20.29 31.46 9.99
C ILE A 110 -19.63 31.49 8.60
N ALA A 111 -18.31 31.49 8.55
CA ALA A 111 -17.54 31.52 7.30
C ALA A 111 -17.81 30.29 6.41
N LEU A 112 -18.13 29.13 6.99
CA LEU A 112 -18.42 27.90 6.24
C LEU A 112 -19.90 27.72 5.85
N LEU A 113 -20.78 28.67 6.16
CA LEU A 113 -22.21 28.60 5.79
C LEU A 113 -22.44 28.48 4.28
N PRO A 114 -21.77 29.24 3.38
CA PRO A 114 -21.95 29.08 1.94
C PRO A 114 -21.66 27.67 1.41
N LEU A 115 -20.79 26.92 2.10
CA LEU A 115 -20.40 25.56 1.72
C LEU A 115 -21.23 24.48 2.45
N LEU A 116 -22.05 24.89 3.43
CA LEU A 116 -22.75 24.00 4.37
C LEU A 116 -21.80 22.93 4.94
N TYR A 117 -20.62 23.35 5.40
CA TYR A 117 -19.58 22.45 5.88
C TYR A 117 -19.47 22.46 7.41
N PRO A 118 -19.57 21.31 8.10
CA PRO A 118 -19.33 21.22 9.53
C PRO A 118 -17.89 21.63 9.91
N PHE A 119 -17.74 22.80 10.54
CA PHE A 119 -16.44 23.40 10.89
C PHE A 119 -15.53 22.50 11.70
N HIS A 120 -16.01 21.90 12.79
CA HIS A 120 -15.15 21.06 13.63
C HIS A 120 -14.78 19.73 12.97
N GLY A 121 -15.64 19.17 12.12
CA GLY A 121 -15.30 17.96 11.35
C GLY A 121 -14.13 18.22 10.42
N TRP A 122 -14.23 19.29 9.63
CA TRP A 122 -13.13 19.76 8.80
C TRP A 122 -11.87 20.07 9.61
N ARG A 123 -11.97 20.90 10.65
CA ARG A 123 -10.82 21.36 11.47
C ARG A 123 -10.02 20.19 12.02
N HIS A 124 -10.68 19.20 12.61
CA HIS A 124 -9.99 18.05 13.21
C HIS A 124 -9.30 17.20 12.14
N MET A 125 -9.95 16.99 11.00
CA MET A 125 -9.35 16.26 9.87
C MET A 125 -8.14 17.02 9.29
N HIS A 126 -8.27 18.33 9.11
CA HIS A 126 -7.19 19.19 8.61
C HIS A 126 -5.99 19.21 9.57
N ASN A 127 -6.24 19.22 10.88
CA ASN A 127 -5.17 19.12 11.88
C ASN A 127 -4.45 17.76 11.85
N MET A 128 -5.15 16.67 11.51
CA MET A 128 -4.51 15.37 11.28
C MET A 128 -3.61 15.41 10.04
N HIS A 129 -4.03 16.07 8.97
CA HIS A 129 -3.21 16.31 7.79
C HIS A 129 -1.95 17.13 8.14
N HIS A 130 -2.05 18.25 8.88
CA HIS A 130 -0.89 19.04 9.34
C HIS A 130 0.11 18.28 10.23
N ALA A 131 -0.37 17.24 10.92
CA ALA A 131 0.49 16.37 11.71
C ALA A 131 1.17 15.28 10.88
N ASN A 132 0.65 14.96 9.69
CA ASN A 132 1.04 13.80 8.89
C ASN A 132 1.16 14.12 7.40
N THR A 133 1.50 15.35 7.02
CA THR A 133 1.49 15.81 5.62
C THR A 133 2.32 14.88 4.74
N ASN A 134 1.71 14.42 3.64
CA ASN A 134 2.28 13.48 2.68
C ASN A 134 2.80 12.17 3.32
N ASN A 135 2.25 11.74 4.46
CA ASN A 135 2.46 10.40 5.00
C ASN A 135 1.51 9.40 4.35
N LEU A 136 2.04 8.35 3.73
CA LEU A 136 1.26 7.38 2.96
C LEU A 136 0.32 6.48 3.80
N GLU A 137 0.52 6.44 5.11
CA GLU A 137 -0.30 5.62 6.02
C GLU A 137 -1.33 6.46 6.74
N MET A 138 -0.92 7.65 7.18
CA MET A 138 -1.64 8.48 8.15
C MET A 138 -2.26 9.74 7.57
N ASP A 139 -1.77 10.25 6.43
CA ASP A 139 -2.40 11.41 5.80
C ASP A 139 -3.79 11.03 5.28
N VAL A 140 -4.67 12.02 5.34
CA VAL A 140 -6.09 11.94 5.05
C VAL A 140 -6.46 12.77 3.82
N ASP A 141 -5.57 13.68 3.40
CA ASP A 141 -5.80 14.58 2.27
C ASP A 141 -5.06 14.12 1.01
N TRP A 142 -5.76 14.11 -0.13
CA TRP A 142 -5.29 13.73 -1.46
C TRP A 142 -4.45 12.45 -1.62
N ARG A 143 -4.39 11.61 -0.57
CA ARG A 143 -3.53 10.44 -0.51
C ARG A 143 -3.70 9.52 -1.71
N PRO A 144 -2.61 9.17 -2.43
CA PRO A 144 -2.67 8.21 -3.51
C PRO A 144 -2.84 6.79 -2.95
N VAL A 145 -3.47 5.93 -3.74
CA VAL A 145 -3.54 4.49 -3.46
C VAL A 145 -2.60 3.73 -4.39
N LEU A 146 -2.20 2.53 -3.97
CA LEU A 146 -1.45 1.62 -4.82
C LEU A 146 -2.33 1.13 -5.99
N ARG A 147 -1.71 0.77 -7.13
CA ARG A 147 -2.39 0.07 -8.25
C ARG A 147 -3.29 -1.07 -7.78
N VAL A 148 -2.75 -1.95 -6.95
CA VAL A 148 -3.49 -3.10 -6.40
C VAL A 148 -4.72 -2.68 -5.58
N GLN A 149 -4.62 -1.57 -4.84
CA GLN A 149 -5.75 -1.05 -4.07
C GLN A 149 -6.80 -0.45 -5.01
N TYR A 150 -6.39 0.32 -6.01
CA TYR A 150 -7.28 0.89 -7.03
C TYR A 150 -8.00 -0.18 -7.85
N ASP A 151 -7.31 -1.26 -8.22
CA ASP A 151 -7.91 -2.35 -8.99
C ASP A 151 -8.88 -3.19 -8.18
N ALA A 152 -8.68 -3.29 -6.86
CA ALA A 152 -9.58 -3.95 -5.92
C ALA A 152 -10.77 -3.07 -5.47
N MET A 153 -10.81 -1.78 -5.83
CA MET A 153 -11.91 -0.88 -5.42
C MET A 153 -13.26 -1.32 -6.01
N PRO A 154 -14.36 -1.23 -5.24
CA PRO A 154 -15.70 -1.27 -5.79
C PRO A 154 -15.85 -0.24 -6.92
N TRP A 155 -16.66 -0.56 -7.91
CA TRP A 155 -16.75 0.26 -9.12
C TRP A 155 -17.07 1.74 -8.84
N TRP A 156 -17.94 2.02 -7.86
CA TRP A 156 -18.29 3.38 -7.46
C TRP A 156 -17.10 4.12 -6.84
N ASP A 157 -16.36 3.48 -5.94
CA ASP A 157 -15.18 4.06 -5.31
C ASP A 157 -14.08 4.28 -6.36
N LYS A 158 -13.91 3.33 -7.29
CA LYS A 158 -12.99 3.43 -8.42
C LYS A 158 -13.36 4.60 -9.34
N LEU A 159 -14.64 4.75 -9.68
CA LEU A 159 -15.15 5.85 -10.50
C LEU A 159 -14.95 7.21 -9.81
N VAL A 160 -15.29 7.33 -8.52
CA VAL A 160 -15.07 8.57 -7.75
C VAL A 160 -13.58 8.88 -7.65
N TYR A 161 -12.75 7.89 -7.31
CA TYR A 161 -11.30 8.06 -7.17
C TYR A 161 -10.65 8.52 -8.49
N SER A 162 -10.97 7.84 -9.60
CA SER A 162 -10.41 8.14 -10.92
C SER A 162 -10.89 9.47 -11.49
N SER A 163 -12.19 9.76 -11.42
CA SER A 163 -12.74 11.01 -11.93
C SER A 163 -12.21 12.22 -11.17
N THR A 164 -12.13 12.15 -9.83
CA THR A 164 -11.58 13.22 -8.97
C THR A 164 -10.07 13.42 -9.09
N ARG A 165 -9.36 12.55 -9.82
CA ARG A 165 -7.93 12.70 -10.13
C ARG A 165 -7.66 12.94 -11.62
N THR A 166 -8.71 13.03 -12.43
CA THR A 166 -8.63 13.29 -13.88
C THR A 166 -9.55 14.45 -14.25
N TRP A 167 -10.67 14.19 -14.94
CA TRP A 167 -11.51 15.22 -15.56
C TRP A 167 -12.48 15.93 -14.59
N LEU A 168 -12.75 15.34 -13.41
CA LEU A 168 -13.55 15.92 -12.33
C LEU A 168 -12.71 16.31 -11.10
N PHE A 169 -11.43 16.65 -11.29
CA PHE A 169 -10.58 17.07 -10.17
C PHE A 169 -11.19 18.21 -9.35
N TRP A 170 -11.92 19.12 -10.01
CA TRP A 170 -12.62 20.25 -9.41
C TRP A 170 -13.78 19.85 -8.48
N LEU A 171 -14.21 18.57 -8.48
CA LEU A 171 -15.19 18.02 -7.53
C LEU A 171 -14.56 17.16 -6.42
N GLY A 172 -13.23 17.00 -6.39
CA GLY A 172 -12.56 16.13 -5.42
C GLY A 172 -12.92 16.44 -3.96
N THR A 173 -13.07 17.73 -3.64
CA THR A 173 -13.38 18.16 -2.28
C THR A 173 -14.84 17.94 -1.85
N VAL A 174 -15.76 17.61 -2.77
CA VAL A 174 -17.12 17.17 -2.41
C VAL A 174 -17.06 15.83 -1.67
N ASN A 175 -16.28 14.90 -2.22
CA ASN A 175 -16.05 13.62 -1.57
C ASN A 175 -15.27 13.80 -0.25
N TYR A 176 -14.29 14.70 -0.24
CA TYR A 176 -13.57 15.06 0.99
C TYR A 176 -14.52 15.60 2.07
N GLN A 177 -15.40 16.54 1.75
CA GLN A 177 -16.38 17.10 2.69
C GLN A 177 -17.26 16.03 3.32
N ARG A 178 -17.74 15.06 2.53
CA ARG A 178 -18.50 13.91 3.04
C ARG A 178 -17.70 13.13 4.08
N HIS A 179 -16.41 12.89 3.83
CA HIS A 179 -15.57 12.05 4.68
C HIS A 179 -15.12 12.78 5.95
N SER A 180 -14.66 14.02 5.85
CA SER A 180 -14.10 14.78 6.96
C SER A 180 -15.15 15.49 7.81
N GLY A 181 -16.25 15.95 7.22
CA GLY A 181 -17.25 16.79 7.89
C GLY A 181 -18.28 16.01 8.70
N PHE A 182 -18.62 14.79 8.26
CA PHE A 182 -19.86 14.10 8.68
C PHE A 182 -19.68 12.79 9.42
N ARG A 183 -18.45 12.41 9.77
CA ARG A 183 -18.16 11.11 10.41
C ARG A 183 -17.51 11.31 11.79
N PRO A 184 -18.29 11.66 12.83
CA PRO A 184 -17.74 11.87 14.16
C PRO A 184 -17.08 10.60 14.73
N GLU A 185 -17.45 9.41 14.25
CA GLU A 185 -16.92 8.12 14.72
C GLU A 185 -15.41 7.97 14.44
N MET A 186 -14.88 8.70 13.46
CA MET A 186 -13.47 8.60 13.06
C MET A 186 -12.52 9.22 14.09
N PHE A 187 -13.02 10.10 14.97
CA PHE A 187 -12.20 10.76 15.98
C PHE A 187 -12.15 9.91 17.26
N PRO A 188 -10.99 9.59 17.83
CA PRO A 188 -10.90 8.73 19.01
C PRO A 188 -11.40 9.41 20.30
N LYS A 189 -11.20 10.73 20.44
CA LYS A 189 -11.54 11.49 21.66
C LYS A 189 -13.01 11.89 21.70
N LEU A 190 -13.69 11.62 22.81
CA LEU A 190 -15.12 11.95 22.99
C LEU A 190 -15.43 13.43 22.80
N GLU A 191 -14.57 14.32 23.32
CA GLU A 191 -14.72 15.78 23.16
C GLU A 191 -14.75 16.19 21.69
N ALA A 192 -13.82 15.66 20.88
CA ALA A 192 -13.76 15.93 19.45
C ALA A 192 -15.05 15.41 18.75
N ARG A 193 -15.53 14.21 19.10
CA ARG A 193 -16.81 13.69 18.56
C ARG A 193 -17.98 14.63 18.86
N ASN A 194 -18.03 15.17 20.08
CA ASN A 194 -19.11 16.05 20.52
C ASN A 194 -19.02 17.45 19.87
N GLU A 195 -17.82 17.98 19.65
CA GLU A 195 -17.62 19.18 18.82
C GLU A 195 -18.13 18.96 17.39
N VAL A 196 -17.76 17.85 16.75
CA VAL A 196 -18.18 17.53 15.37
C VAL A 196 -19.70 17.39 15.29
N ARG A 197 -20.33 16.66 16.24
CA ARG A 197 -21.79 16.54 16.30
C ARG A 197 -22.50 17.88 16.43
N ARG A 198 -21.97 18.80 17.26
CA ARG A 198 -22.52 20.16 17.39
C ARG A 198 -22.37 20.97 16.10
N SER A 199 -21.24 20.87 15.40
CA SER A 199 -21.07 21.51 14.09
C SER A 199 -22.02 20.94 13.03
N ILE A 200 -22.22 19.62 13.01
CA ILE A 200 -23.18 18.96 12.11
C ILE A 200 -24.59 19.46 12.41
N LEU A 201 -24.99 19.51 13.68
CA LEU A 201 -26.31 20.02 14.09
C LEU A 201 -26.50 21.49 13.68
N PHE A 202 -25.53 22.35 13.98
CA PHE A 202 -25.57 23.76 13.58
C PHE A 202 -25.77 23.91 12.07
N MET A 203 -24.98 23.18 11.28
CA MET A 203 -25.07 23.22 9.82
C MET A 203 -26.42 22.67 9.33
N ALA A 204 -26.89 21.55 9.89
CA ALA A 204 -28.18 20.97 9.53
C ALA A 204 -29.34 21.95 9.80
N VAL A 205 -29.33 22.64 10.95
CA VAL A 205 -30.31 23.68 11.28
C VAL A 205 -30.23 24.83 10.27
N ALA A 206 -29.02 25.32 9.96
CA ALA A 206 -28.83 26.35 8.95
C ALA A 206 -29.35 25.92 7.56
N ALA A 207 -29.09 24.68 7.15
CA ALA A 207 -29.54 24.13 5.87
C ALA A 207 -31.06 23.97 5.79
N VAL A 208 -31.70 23.48 6.86
CA VAL A 208 -33.17 23.31 6.95
C VAL A 208 -33.90 24.64 6.96
N ILE A 209 -33.26 25.72 7.44
CA ILE A 209 -33.83 27.06 7.35
C ILE A 209 -33.57 27.64 5.95
N TYR A 210 -32.32 27.62 5.50
CA TYR A 210 -31.88 28.32 4.30
C TYR A 210 -32.43 27.70 3.00
N LEU A 211 -32.28 26.39 2.79
CA LEU A 211 -32.61 25.75 1.51
C LEU A 211 -34.12 25.79 1.20
N PRO A 212 -35.03 25.44 2.14
CA PRO A 212 -36.47 25.57 1.89
C PRO A 212 -36.91 27.02 1.70
N THR A 213 -36.33 27.98 2.45
CA THR A 213 -36.60 29.41 2.27
C THR A 213 -36.21 29.85 0.85
N LEU A 214 -35.03 29.45 0.37
CA LEU A 214 -34.59 29.75 -0.99
C LEU A 214 -35.54 29.15 -2.04
N VAL A 215 -35.92 27.88 -1.89
CA VAL A 215 -36.86 27.21 -2.80
C VAL A 215 -38.24 27.89 -2.78
N TYR A 216 -38.72 28.31 -1.61
CA TYR A 216 -40.01 29.00 -1.48
C TYR A 216 -40.04 30.30 -2.28
N PHE A 217 -38.98 31.12 -2.22
CA PHE A 217 -38.94 32.41 -2.90
C PHE A 217 -38.51 32.34 -4.38
N THR A 218 -37.74 31.31 -4.78
CA THR A 218 -37.07 31.30 -6.09
C THR A 218 -37.29 30.03 -6.90
N GLY A 219 -38.00 29.05 -6.34
CA GLY A 219 -38.19 27.72 -6.93
C GLY A 219 -36.89 26.90 -7.01
N PHE A 220 -36.98 25.71 -7.62
CA PHE A 220 -35.81 24.85 -7.83
C PHE A 220 -34.79 25.45 -8.81
N THR A 221 -35.23 26.33 -9.72
CA THR A 221 -34.33 27.08 -10.59
C THR A 221 -33.44 28.00 -9.77
N GLY A 222 -33.99 28.77 -8.83
CA GLY A 222 -33.18 29.63 -7.98
C GLY A 222 -32.31 28.86 -6.99
N LEU A 223 -32.75 27.70 -6.48
CA LEU A 223 -31.88 26.79 -5.74
C LEU A 223 -30.61 26.43 -6.54
N PHE A 224 -30.77 26.13 -7.83
CA PHE A 224 -29.62 25.85 -8.69
C PHE A 224 -28.75 27.08 -8.92
N LEU A 225 -29.35 28.20 -9.35
CA LEU A 225 -28.63 29.42 -9.73
C LEU A 225 -27.91 30.11 -8.57
N TYR A 226 -28.52 30.11 -7.38
CA TYR A 226 -28.06 30.91 -6.24
C TYR A 226 -27.37 30.09 -5.14
N PHE A 227 -27.49 28.76 -5.16
CA PHE A 227 -26.82 27.89 -4.20
C PHE A 227 -25.98 26.81 -4.88
N VAL A 228 -26.58 25.90 -5.65
CA VAL A 228 -25.86 24.71 -6.17
C VAL A 228 -24.68 25.10 -7.08
N ALA A 229 -24.89 26.00 -8.05
CA ALA A 229 -23.83 26.40 -8.97
C ALA A 229 -22.70 27.19 -8.28
N PRO A 230 -22.97 28.21 -7.43
CA PRO A 230 -21.95 28.82 -6.59
C PRO A 230 -21.23 27.82 -5.68
N TRP A 231 -21.95 26.88 -5.07
CA TRP A 231 -21.40 25.85 -4.19
C TRP A 231 -20.42 24.92 -4.93
N LEU A 232 -20.76 24.50 -6.16
CA LEU A 232 -19.86 23.75 -7.03
C LEU A 232 -18.60 24.57 -7.38
N ALA A 233 -18.74 25.87 -7.62
CA ALA A 233 -17.62 26.74 -7.90
C ALA A 233 -16.69 26.93 -6.67
N ILE A 234 -17.21 26.94 -5.44
CA ILE A 234 -16.38 26.91 -4.22
C ILE A 234 -15.55 25.63 -4.20
N HIS A 235 -16.17 24.47 -4.45
CA HIS A 235 -15.46 23.19 -4.52
C HIS A 235 -14.42 23.14 -5.63
N ALA A 236 -14.67 23.79 -6.77
CA ALA A 236 -13.69 23.89 -7.84
C ALA A 236 -12.41 24.60 -7.38
N TRP A 237 -12.54 25.76 -6.74
CA TRP A 237 -11.41 26.51 -6.17
C TRP A 237 -10.69 25.74 -5.05
N PHE A 238 -11.46 25.12 -4.16
CA PHE A 238 -10.92 24.31 -3.07
C PHE A 238 -10.12 23.12 -3.59
N SER A 239 -10.70 22.34 -4.50
CA SER A 239 -10.05 21.15 -5.05
C SER A 239 -8.81 21.52 -5.84
N LEU A 240 -8.88 22.57 -6.69
CA LEU A 240 -7.73 23.08 -7.41
C LEU A 240 -6.58 23.44 -6.46
N THR A 241 -6.86 24.23 -5.42
CA THR A 241 -5.81 24.74 -4.53
C THR A 241 -5.13 23.61 -3.75
N THR A 242 -5.93 22.76 -3.08
CA THR A 242 -5.40 21.67 -2.25
C THR A 242 -4.72 20.56 -3.04
N MET A 243 -5.26 20.20 -4.21
CA MET A 243 -4.63 19.23 -5.11
C MET A 243 -3.23 19.72 -5.49
N MET A 244 -3.10 20.98 -5.89
CA MET A 244 -1.82 21.51 -6.34
C MET A 244 -0.80 21.57 -5.20
N HIS A 245 -1.20 21.89 -3.96
CA HIS A 245 -0.26 21.93 -2.83
C HIS A 245 0.42 20.58 -2.52
N HIS A 246 -0.31 19.48 -2.67
CA HIS A 246 0.10 18.15 -2.17
C HIS A 246 0.37 17.11 -3.25
N ILE A 247 -0.04 17.36 -4.50
CA ILE A 247 0.19 16.45 -5.63
C ILE A 247 1.17 17.09 -6.62
N SER A 248 2.33 16.43 -6.78
CA SER A 248 3.22 16.67 -7.92
C SER A 248 4.06 15.43 -8.22
N ASP A 249 4.59 15.35 -9.43
CA ASP A 249 5.54 14.32 -9.87
C ASP A 249 6.91 14.41 -9.17
N GLU A 250 7.13 15.47 -8.40
CA GLU A 250 8.35 15.74 -7.65
C GLU A 250 8.12 15.70 -6.13
N THR A 251 6.87 15.58 -5.66
CA THR A 251 6.51 15.58 -4.24
C THR A 251 5.88 14.23 -3.87
N PRO A 252 6.64 13.29 -3.31
CA PRO A 252 6.11 11.96 -3.02
C PRO A 252 5.24 11.95 -1.76
N PHE A 253 4.47 10.87 -1.61
CA PHE A 253 3.98 10.45 -0.30
C PHE A 253 5.00 9.46 0.29
N LEU A 254 5.44 9.69 1.53
CA LEU A 254 6.48 8.90 2.18
C LEU A 254 5.85 7.84 3.11
N THR A 255 6.45 6.65 3.13
CA THR A 255 6.21 5.64 4.16
C THR A 255 6.79 6.09 5.49
N LYS A 256 6.31 5.51 6.60
CA LYS A 256 6.77 5.86 7.94
C LYS A 256 8.29 5.78 8.15
N GLU A 257 8.98 4.91 7.43
CA GLU A 257 10.44 4.79 7.52
C GLU A 257 11.19 6.02 6.97
N HIS A 258 10.65 6.66 5.93
CA HIS A 258 11.31 7.79 5.25
C HIS A 258 10.67 9.14 5.60
N TRP A 259 9.51 9.10 6.23
CA TRP A 259 8.78 10.28 6.65
C TRP A 259 9.39 10.88 7.92
N SER A 260 9.64 12.19 7.93
CA SER A 260 10.00 12.94 9.13
C SER A 260 9.05 14.12 9.33
N PHE A 261 8.92 14.56 10.59
CA PHE A 261 8.06 15.68 10.94
C PHE A 261 8.49 16.98 10.26
N ASN A 262 9.79 17.24 10.11
CA ASN A 262 10.27 18.47 9.48
C ASN A 262 10.19 18.42 7.94
N SER A 263 10.53 17.27 7.33
CA SER A 263 10.42 17.12 5.87
C SER A 263 8.97 17.23 5.39
N SER A 264 8.02 16.69 6.14
CA SER A 264 6.59 16.83 5.80
C SER A 264 6.10 18.28 5.72
N ARG A 265 6.72 19.19 6.48
CA ARG A 265 6.30 20.60 6.55
C ARG A 265 7.07 21.52 5.60
N LEU A 266 8.33 21.19 5.33
CA LEU A 266 9.21 22.07 4.54
C LEU A 266 9.42 21.60 3.11
N LEU A 267 9.49 20.27 2.88
CA LEU A 267 9.91 19.68 1.60
C LEU A 267 8.75 19.07 0.81
N LEU A 268 7.71 18.58 1.51
CA LEU A 268 6.60 17.83 0.89
C LEU A 268 5.40 18.70 0.51
N THR A 269 5.61 19.99 0.30
CA THR A 269 4.58 20.94 -0.14
C THR A 269 5.13 21.76 -1.31
N THR A 270 4.26 22.08 -2.27
CA THR A 270 4.62 22.97 -3.39
C THR A 270 3.78 24.24 -3.32
N ASP A 271 4.47 25.38 -3.30
CA ASP A 271 3.84 26.68 -3.20
C ASP A 271 3.63 27.26 -4.61
N TYR A 272 2.38 27.27 -5.06
CA TYR A 272 2.02 27.79 -6.38
C TYR A 272 1.70 29.28 -6.33
N MET A 273 2.64 30.13 -6.74
CA MET A 273 2.51 31.58 -6.61
C MET A 273 1.49 32.17 -7.58
N TYR A 274 0.41 32.73 -7.04
CA TYR A 274 -0.65 33.40 -7.79
C TYR A 274 -0.28 34.87 -8.13
N PRO A 275 -0.95 35.48 -9.13
CA PRO A 275 -0.93 36.93 -9.31
C PRO A 275 -1.40 37.65 -8.04
N LYS A 276 -0.87 38.85 -7.77
CA LYS A 276 -1.10 39.58 -6.50
C LYS A 276 -2.57 39.75 -6.12
N TRP A 277 -3.45 40.02 -7.09
CA TRP A 277 -4.89 40.17 -6.84
C TRP A 277 -5.52 38.86 -6.37
N LEU A 278 -5.09 37.73 -6.92
CA LEU A 278 -5.61 36.41 -6.56
C LEU A 278 -5.04 35.97 -5.22
N LEU A 279 -3.74 36.21 -4.95
CA LEU A 279 -3.15 36.02 -3.61
C LEU A 279 -3.96 36.74 -2.53
N PHE A 280 -4.35 37.99 -2.79
CA PHE A 280 -5.15 38.76 -1.85
C PHE A 280 -6.54 38.14 -1.62
N LEU A 281 -7.25 37.74 -2.69
CA LEU A 281 -8.60 37.17 -2.58
C LEU A 281 -8.63 35.75 -2.01
N THR A 282 -7.57 34.97 -2.19
CA THR A 282 -7.41 33.64 -1.59
C THR A 282 -6.63 33.70 -0.27
N HIS A 283 -6.46 34.88 0.31
CA HIS A 283 -5.80 35.09 1.61
C HIS A 283 -4.46 34.37 1.71
N TYR A 284 -3.59 34.53 0.72
CA TYR A 284 -2.23 33.99 0.67
C TYR A 284 -2.10 32.48 0.93
N ILE A 285 -3.20 31.72 0.79
CA ILE A 285 -3.22 30.28 1.08
C ILE A 285 -2.19 29.49 0.24
N SER A 286 -1.80 30.02 -0.91
CA SER A 286 -0.80 29.40 -1.79
C SER A 286 0.64 29.48 -1.26
N VAL A 287 0.89 30.30 -0.24
CA VAL A 287 2.13 30.30 0.56
C VAL A 287 1.99 29.23 1.63
N HIS A 288 2.02 27.98 1.20
CA HIS A 288 1.55 26.85 1.99
C HIS A 288 2.66 26.20 2.81
N THR A 289 3.92 26.31 2.38
CA THR A 289 5.08 25.78 3.11
C THR A 289 5.25 26.48 4.46
N ALA A 290 5.26 27.82 4.50
CA ALA A 290 5.28 28.57 5.77
C ALA A 290 4.09 28.24 6.67
N HIS A 291 2.92 28.02 6.05
CA HIS A 291 1.72 27.61 6.76
C HIS A 291 1.88 26.22 7.40
N HIS A 292 2.44 25.23 6.70
CA HIS A 292 2.73 23.91 7.28
C HIS A 292 3.75 23.95 8.42
N VAL A 293 4.79 24.77 8.28
CA VAL A 293 5.80 24.94 9.33
C VAL A 293 5.19 25.56 10.59
N ALA A 294 4.33 26.57 10.43
CA ALA A 294 3.70 27.29 11.52
C ALA A 294 2.23 27.66 11.24
N PRO A 295 1.28 26.72 11.40
CA PRO A 295 -0.14 26.93 11.05
C PRO A 295 -0.85 28.03 11.85
N ILE A 296 -0.26 28.41 12.99
CA ILE A 296 -0.77 29.45 13.88
C ILE A 296 -0.43 30.88 13.41
N ILE A 297 0.31 31.03 12.30
CA ILE A 297 0.60 32.33 11.69
C ILE A 297 -0.64 32.79 10.89
N PRO A 298 -1.12 34.03 11.10
CA PRO A 298 -2.22 34.56 10.30
C PRO A 298 -1.83 34.70 8.83
N HIS A 299 -2.76 34.46 7.91
CA HIS A 299 -2.45 34.41 6.48
C HIS A 299 -1.69 35.62 5.92
N TYR A 300 -2.02 36.84 6.35
CA TYR A 300 -1.37 38.08 5.87
C TYR A 300 0.09 38.23 6.33
N ASN A 301 0.58 37.36 7.21
CA ASN A 301 1.97 37.30 7.65
C ASN A 301 2.75 36.16 6.97
N LEU A 302 2.08 35.26 6.23
CA LEU A 302 2.72 34.11 5.58
C LEU A 302 3.83 34.51 4.59
N PRO A 303 3.69 35.57 3.76
CA PRO A 303 4.77 35.95 2.83
C PRO A 303 6.09 36.32 3.55
N GLU A 304 6.00 36.99 4.69
CA GLU A 304 7.19 37.36 5.49
C GLU A 304 7.78 36.13 6.20
N ALA A 305 6.92 35.24 6.71
CA ALA A 305 7.35 33.98 7.31
C ALA A 305 8.06 33.06 6.29
N GLN A 306 7.53 32.99 5.07
CA GLN A 306 8.12 32.25 3.96
C GLN A 306 9.50 32.82 3.58
N ALA A 307 9.62 34.15 3.48
CA ALA A 307 10.89 34.79 3.20
C ALA A 307 11.95 34.46 4.27
N ALA A 308 11.55 34.43 5.55
CA ALA A 308 12.43 34.03 6.64
C ALA A 308 12.87 32.56 6.54
N LEU A 309 11.94 31.65 6.22
CA LEU A 309 12.27 30.23 5.99
C LEU A 309 13.21 30.04 4.80
N LYS A 310 12.99 30.73 3.68
CA LYS A 310 13.88 30.67 2.51
C LYS A 310 15.29 31.18 2.83
N SER A 311 15.39 32.20 3.69
CA SER A 311 16.68 32.71 4.13
C SER A 311 17.41 31.73 5.07
N ALA A 312 16.68 31.06 5.95
CA ALA A 312 17.26 30.11 6.91
C ALA A 312 17.57 28.75 6.28
N PHE A 313 16.80 28.33 5.28
CA PHE A 313 16.88 27.03 4.61
C PHE A 313 16.93 27.18 3.08
N PRO A 314 18.05 27.69 2.51
CA PRO A 314 18.16 27.93 1.08
C PRO A 314 17.93 26.66 0.26
N GLY A 315 17.08 26.74 -0.77
CA GLY A 315 16.80 25.63 -1.68
C GLY A 315 15.88 24.52 -1.14
N MET A 316 15.37 24.66 0.09
CA MET A 316 14.45 23.68 0.69
C MET A 316 12.97 23.97 0.41
N VAL A 317 12.62 25.25 0.26
CA VAL A 317 11.26 25.69 -0.06
C VAL A 317 11.03 25.64 -1.57
N ARG A 318 9.93 25.02 -2.00
CA ARG A 318 9.58 24.86 -3.42
C ARG A 318 8.49 25.83 -3.84
N GLU A 319 8.84 26.75 -4.72
CA GLU A 319 7.92 27.74 -5.28
C GLU A 319 7.91 27.65 -6.81
N LYS A 320 6.72 27.71 -7.40
CA LYS A 320 6.56 27.87 -8.85
C LYS A 320 5.33 28.69 -9.21
N PRO A 321 5.32 29.41 -10.35
CA PRO A 321 4.10 30.05 -10.83
C PRO A 321 3.05 28.99 -11.18
N LEU A 322 1.77 29.24 -10.87
CA LEU A 322 0.69 28.36 -11.31
C LEU A 322 0.44 28.53 -12.80
N THR A 323 0.61 27.46 -13.58
CA THR A 323 0.21 27.43 -14.99
C THR A 323 -0.93 26.43 -15.20
N VAL A 324 -1.72 26.65 -16.26
CA VAL A 324 -2.74 25.68 -16.69
C VAL A 324 -2.10 24.34 -17.08
N GLN A 325 -0.86 24.37 -17.59
CA GLN A 325 -0.11 23.16 -17.94
C GLN A 325 0.20 22.31 -16.70
N ASP A 326 0.59 22.93 -15.58
CA ASP A 326 0.82 22.20 -14.32
C ASP A 326 -0.43 21.44 -13.87
N VAL A 327 -1.60 22.08 -13.91
CA VAL A 327 -2.87 21.47 -13.51
C VAL A 327 -3.20 20.25 -14.39
N TRP A 328 -3.05 20.40 -15.71
CA TRP A 328 -3.27 19.29 -16.65
C TRP A 328 -2.23 18.19 -16.52
N HIS A 329 -0.99 18.53 -16.20
CA HIS A 329 0.08 17.56 -15.97
C HIS A 329 -0.25 16.69 -14.75
N VAL A 330 -0.59 17.32 -13.62
CA VAL A 330 -1.02 16.63 -12.40
C VAL A 330 -2.23 15.73 -12.68
N ALA A 331 -3.26 16.25 -13.35
CA ALA A 331 -4.48 15.52 -13.66
C ALA A 331 -4.34 14.40 -14.72
N ARG A 332 -3.17 14.28 -15.38
CA ARG A 332 -2.89 13.22 -16.36
C ARG A 332 -1.87 12.21 -15.86
N HIS A 333 -0.95 12.64 -14.99
CA HIS A 333 0.22 11.84 -14.63
C HIS A 333 0.26 11.43 -13.15
N CYS A 334 -0.46 12.12 -12.25
CA CYS A 334 -0.33 11.91 -10.81
C CYS A 334 -1.57 11.24 -10.20
N HIS A 335 -1.75 9.92 -10.39
CA HIS A 335 -3.00 9.26 -9.99
C HIS A 335 -2.84 8.23 -8.87
N LEU A 336 -1.80 7.40 -8.93
CA LEU A 336 -1.58 6.28 -8.02
C LEU A 336 -0.16 6.34 -7.46
N TYR A 337 0.06 5.67 -6.34
CA TYR A 337 1.37 5.56 -5.74
C TYR A 337 2.14 4.42 -6.39
N ASP A 338 3.32 4.72 -6.91
CA ASP A 338 4.27 3.76 -7.46
C ASP A 338 5.26 3.33 -6.36
N PRO A 339 5.15 2.10 -5.84
CA PRO A 339 6.05 1.59 -4.81
C PRO A 339 7.43 1.21 -5.35
N VAL A 340 7.72 1.37 -6.65
CA VAL A 340 9.07 1.16 -7.19
C VAL A 340 9.92 2.40 -7.02
N ASN A 341 9.42 3.55 -7.50
CA ASN A 341 10.17 4.81 -7.48
C ASN A 341 9.83 5.72 -6.29
N GLY A 342 8.74 5.46 -5.57
CA GLY A 342 8.26 6.25 -4.43
C GLY A 342 7.45 7.50 -4.80
N PHE A 343 7.10 7.69 -6.08
CA PHE A 343 6.36 8.83 -6.62
C PHE A 343 5.00 8.38 -7.19
N TYR A 344 4.40 9.20 -8.04
CA TYR A 344 3.14 8.90 -8.70
C TYR A 344 3.32 8.11 -10.00
N GLU A 345 2.33 7.28 -10.32
CA GLU A 345 2.10 6.73 -11.66
C GLU A 345 0.74 7.18 -12.23
N SER A 346 0.66 7.19 -13.56
CA SER A 346 -0.59 7.46 -14.28
C SER A 346 -1.47 6.21 -14.35
N PHE A 347 -2.73 6.38 -14.77
CA PHE A 347 -3.62 5.24 -14.99
C PHE A 347 -3.24 4.45 -16.25
N ASP A 348 -2.63 5.13 -17.22
CA ASP A 348 -2.31 4.59 -18.55
C ASP A 348 -0.93 3.92 -18.61
N ARG A 349 -0.11 4.08 -17.57
CA ARG A 349 1.18 3.39 -17.50
C ARG A 349 0.88 1.89 -17.44
N SER A 350 1.17 1.21 -18.55
CA SER A 350 1.29 -0.25 -18.52
C SER A 350 2.36 -0.59 -17.48
N PRO A 351 2.18 -1.65 -16.67
CA PRO A 351 3.18 -2.09 -15.71
C PRO A 351 4.54 -2.02 -16.38
N ALA A 352 5.48 -1.25 -15.82
CA ALA A 352 6.81 -1.11 -16.41
C ALA A 352 7.34 -2.53 -16.70
N ALA A 353 7.99 -2.75 -17.85
CA ALA A 353 8.59 -4.04 -18.16
C ALA A 353 9.52 -4.44 -16.99
N GLY A 354 9.07 -5.36 -16.13
CA GLY A 354 9.65 -5.63 -14.81
C GLY A 354 8.66 -5.67 -13.64
N ASP A 355 7.42 -5.20 -13.78
CA ASP A 355 6.36 -5.34 -12.77
C ASP A 355 5.74 -6.74 -12.82
N THR A 356 6.33 -7.68 -12.07
CA THR A 356 5.81 -9.04 -11.89
C THR A 356 4.65 -9.12 -10.89
N ARG A 357 3.89 -8.03 -10.66
CA ARG A 357 2.71 -8.03 -9.77
C ARG A 357 1.38 -8.32 -10.44
N THR A 358 1.33 -8.44 -11.76
CA THR A 358 0.08 -8.82 -12.43
C THR A 358 -0.05 -10.33 -12.48
N GLY A 359 -0.92 -10.88 -11.63
CA GLY A 359 -1.57 -12.14 -11.94
C GLY A 359 -2.21 -12.05 -13.33
N TYR A 360 -1.92 -13.02 -14.18
CA TYR A 360 -2.50 -13.27 -15.52
C TYR A 360 -2.94 -12.02 -16.30
N SER A 361 -2.05 -11.46 -17.12
CA SER A 361 -2.30 -10.34 -18.04
C SER A 361 -2.93 -10.76 -19.38
N GLY A 362 -3.35 -12.02 -19.53
CA GLY A 362 -3.98 -12.54 -20.74
C GLY A 362 -5.52 -12.42 -20.73
N PRO A 363 -6.18 -12.51 -21.89
CA PRO A 363 -7.64 -12.61 -21.96
C PRO A 363 -8.10 -13.86 -21.20
N LEU A 364 -9.03 -13.69 -20.26
CA LEU A 364 -9.59 -14.80 -19.48
C LEU A 364 -10.31 -15.77 -20.42
N THR A 365 -10.02 -17.06 -20.28
CA THR A 365 -10.81 -18.12 -20.90
C THR A 365 -12.26 -18.08 -20.38
N MET A 366 -13.22 -18.58 -21.16
CA MET A 366 -14.62 -18.68 -20.71
C MET A 366 -14.77 -19.42 -19.38
N LYS A 367 -13.93 -20.44 -19.14
CA LYS A 367 -13.91 -21.18 -17.86
C LYS A 367 -13.46 -20.30 -16.69
N GLN A 368 -12.42 -19.50 -16.87
CA GLN A 368 -11.94 -18.56 -15.84
C GLN A 368 -12.96 -17.45 -15.57
N GLN A 369 -13.63 -16.93 -16.60
CA GLN A 369 -14.71 -15.95 -16.44
C GLN A 369 -15.90 -16.54 -15.67
N ALA A 370 -16.33 -17.75 -16.03
CA ALA A 370 -17.42 -18.44 -15.34
C ALA A 370 -17.07 -18.70 -13.86
N LEU A 371 -15.85 -19.16 -13.58
CA LEU A 371 -15.39 -19.41 -12.21
C LEU A 371 -15.30 -18.12 -11.40
N ARG A 372 -14.77 -17.03 -11.97
CA ARG A 372 -14.77 -15.70 -11.33
C ARG A 372 -16.18 -15.23 -10.99
N SER A 373 -17.11 -15.31 -11.95
CA SER A 373 -18.51 -14.93 -11.74
C SER A 373 -19.17 -15.79 -10.66
N TYR A 374 -18.96 -17.11 -10.69
CA TYR A 374 -19.43 -18.04 -9.67
C TYR A 374 -18.92 -17.66 -8.27
N MET A 375 -17.60 -17.43 -8.12
CA MET A 375 -17.01 -17.06 -6.83
C MET A 375 -17.50 -15.70 -6.34
N SER A 376 -17.74 -14.74 -7.24
CA SER A 376 -18.30 -13.42 -6.89
C SER A 376 -19.74 -13.50 -6.40
N VAL A 377 -20.59 -14.30 -7.05
CA VAL A 377 -21.97 -14.54 -6.63
C VAL A 377 -22.01 -15.29 -5.30
N LEU A 378 -21.28 -16.40 -5.21
CA LEU A 378 -21.21 -17.21 -3.99
C LEU A 378 -20.67 -16.40 -2.80
N GLY A 379 -19.64 -15.57 -3.03
CA GLY A 379 -19.08 -14.70 -1.99
C GLY A 379 -20.02 -13.60 -1.52
N SER A 380 -21.00 -13.21 -2.33
CA SER A 380 -22.01 -12.21 -1.93
C SER A 380 -23.17 -12.82 -1.15
N LEU A 381 -23.50 -14.09 -1.42
CA LEU A 381 -24.63 -14.80 -0.80
C LEU A 381 -24.22 -15.62 0.43
N ALA A 382 -23.04 -16.23 0.40
CA ALA A 382 -22.54 -17.13 1.44
C ALA A 382 -21.00 -17.04 1.56
N PRO A 383 -20.46 -15.97 2.18
CA PRO A 383 -19.02 -15.73 2.28
C PRO A 383 -18.22 -16.90 2.87
N ASP A 384 -18.75 -17.59 3.89
CA ASP A 384 -18.05 -18.72 4.50
C ASP A 384 -17.99 -19.95 3.58
N ARG A 385 -19.05 -20.22 2.82
CA ARG A 385 -19.03 -21.28 1.79
C ARG A 385 -18.11 -20.93 0.63
N ALA A 386 -18.09 -19.65 0.23
CA ALA A 386 -17.15 -19.15 -0.77
C ALA A 386 -15.70 -19.29 -0.30
N GLY A 387 -15.43 -18.99 0.97
CA GLY A 387 -14.12 -19.19 1.61
C GLY A 387 -13.70 -20.65 1.64
N ALA A 388 -14.60 -21.55 2.01
CA ALA A 388 -14.35 -23.00 1.96
C ALA A 388 -14.04 -23.47 0.53
N ARG A 389 -14.81 -23.00 -0.45
CA ARG A 389 -14.57 -23.34 -1.85
C ARG A 389 -13.27 -22.75 -2.40
N ALA A 390 -12.93 -21.52 -2.02
CA ALA A 390 -11.65 -20.90 -2.36
C ALA A 390 -10.49 -21.68 -1.75
N THR A 391 -10.66 -22.16 -0.51
CA THR A 391 -9.68 -23.02 0.16
C THR A 391 -9.46 -24.32 -0.59
N ASP A 392 -10.52 -24.97 -1.08
CA ASP A 392 -10.39 -26.17 -1.92
C ASP A 392 -9.67 -25.88 -3.24
N LEU A 393 -9.97 -24.73 -3.87
CA LEU A 393 -9.34 -24.33 -5.13
C LEU A 393 -7.84 -24.05 -4.94
N PHE A 394 -7.46 -23.36 -3.87
CA PHE A 394 -6.06 -23.11 -3.54
C PHE A 394 -5.33 -24.41 -3.13
N GLY A 395 -6.02 -25.26 -2.37
CA GLY A 395 -5.52 -26.55 -1.93
C GLY A 395 -5.35 -27.57 -3.04
N TYR A 396 -5.80 -27.28 -4.27
CA TYR A 396 -5.75 -28.21 -5.39
C TYR A 396 -4.34 -28.35 -5.95
N THR A 397 -3.82 -29.57 -5.97
CA THR A 397 -2.41 -29.87 -6.29
C THR A 397 -2.21 -30.49 -7.67
N ARG A 398 -3.30 -30.76 -8.41
CA ARG A 398 -3.25 -31.46 -9.72
C ARG A 398 -3.26 -30.51 -10.92
N GLU A 399 -2.79 -29.29 -10.73
CA GLU A 399 -2.87 -28.23 -11.75
C GLU A 399 -1.95 -28.53 -12.95
N TYR A 400 -0.71 -28.99 -12.70
CA TYR A 400 0.29 -29.24 -13.75
C TYR A 400 0.30 -30.70 -14.24
N ILE A 401 -0.06 -31.65 -13.37
CA ILE A 401 0.00 -33.08 -13.68
C ILE A 401 -1.35 -33.71 -13.32
N LYS A 402 -2.20 -33.84 -14.34
CA LYS A 402 -3.59 -34.30 -14.21
C LYS A 402 -3.69 -35.80 -13.92
N GLN A 403 -2.73 -36.59 -14.41
CA GLN A 403 -2.61 -38.02 -14.15
C GLN A 403 -1.12 -38.39 -14.05
N PRO A 404 -0.62 -38.78 -12.87
CA PRO A 404 0.73 -39.33 -12.74
C PRO A 404 0.75 -40.77 -13.27
N ASP A 405 1.74 -41.12 -14.09
CA ASP A 405 2.01 -42.52 -14.42
C ASP A 405 2.25 -43.30 -13.13
N LYS A 406 1.43 -44.32 -12.86
CA LYS A 406 1.37 -44.98 -11.55
C LYS A 406 2.61 -45.82 -11.21
N GLU A 407 3.54 -46.05 -12.13
CA GLU A 407 4.50 -47.17 -12.01
C GLU A 407 5.93 -46.94 -12.54
N MET A 408 6.45 -45.72 -12.61
CA MET A 408 7.88 -45.54 -12.95
C MET A 408 8.68 -45.06 -11.74
N SER A 409 9.35 -46.00 -11.07
CA SER A 409 10.49 -45.65 -10.19
C SER A 409 11.56 -44.97 -11.05
N PRO A 410 12.14 -43.85 -10.62
CA PRO A 410 13.21 -43.20 -11.37
C PRO A 410 14.40 -44.14 -11.55
N LEU A 411 15.06 -44.05 -12.71
CA LEU A 411 16.21 -44.89 -13.01
C LEU A 411 17.28 -44.74 -11.91
N GLY A 412 17.68 -45.87 -11.30
CA GLY A 412 18.70 -45.90 -10.24
C GLY A 412 18.22 -45.48 -8.84
N ALA A 413 16.92 -45.20 -8.65
CA ALA A 413 16.38 -44.88 -7.32
C ALA A 413 16.00 -46.14 -6.53
N GLN A 414 16.33 -46.16 -5.24
CA GLN A 414 15.74 -47.07 -4.25
C GLN A 414 14.58 -46.38 -3.54
N ARG A 415 13.57 -47.16 -3.14
CA ARG A 415 12.44 -46.63 -2.36
C ARG A 415 12.73 -46.75 -0.87
N PHE A 416 12.49 -45.69 -0.11
CA PHE A 416 12.49 -45.71 1.35
C PHE A 416 11.08 -45.44 1.88
N HIS A 417 10.71 -46.05 3.00
CA HIS A 417 9.35 -45.96 3.52
C HIS A 417 9.19 -44.77 4.47
N ILE A 418 8.16 -43.95 4.26
CA ILE A 418 7.82 -42.81 5.14
C ILE A 418 6.64 -43.24 6.01
N LYS A 419 6.85 -43.28 7.33
CA LYS A 419 5.84 -43.72 8.30
C LYS A 419 5.07 -42.54 8.87
N GLY A 420 3.80 -42.76 9.21
CA GLY A 420 3.00 -41.82 10.00
C GLY A 420 2.33 -40.69 9.21
N ILE A 421 2.49 -40.64 7.88
CA ILE A 421 1.87 -39.63 7.03
C ILE A 421 0.86 -40.29 6.08
N PRO A 422 -0.44 -39.99 6.23
CA PRO A 422 -1.47 -40.50 5.32
C PRO A 422 -1.17 -40.13 3.87
N GLY A 423 -1.19 -41.12 2.98
CA GLY A 423 -1.04 -40.89 1.54
C GLY A 423 0.39 -40.64 1.05
N VAL A 424 1.43 -40.75 1.88
CA VAL A 424 2.84 -40.65 1.41
C VAL A 424 3.57 -41.97 1.73
N PRO A 425 3.41 -43.01 0.90
CA PRO A 425 3.87 -44.36 1.25
C PRO A 425 5.38 -44.55 1.14
N HIS A 426 6.07 -43.79 0.30
CA HIS A 426 7.52 -43.92 0.11
C HIS A 426 8.11 -42.65 -0.52
N GLY A 427 9.42 -42.50 -0.39
CA GLY A 427 10.24 -41.59 -1.18
C GLY A 427 11.24 -42.34 -2.06
N TYR A 428 12.03 -41.58 -2.81
CA TYR A 428 13.09 -42.06 -3.70
C TYR A 428 14.45 -41.60 -3.20
N GLN A 429 15.44 -42.49 -3.24
CA GLN A 429 16.80 -42.23 -2.79
C GLN A 429 17.82 -42.75 -3.83
N TRP A 430 18.90 -41.99 -4.02
CA TRP A 430 20.02 -42.35 -4.88
C TRP A 430 21.35 -42.26 -4.13
N GLY A 431 22.31 -43.09 -4.54
CA GLY A 431 23.68 -43.07 -4.04
C GLY A 431 23.91 -43.96 -2.82
N THR A 432 25.18 -44.10 -2.43
CA THR A 432 25.65 -44.99 -1.36
C THR A 432 26.47 -44.27 -0.29
N GLY A 433 26.44 -42.93 -0.27
CA GLY A 433 27.13 -42.14 0.76
C GLY A 433 26.56 -42.37 2.17
N GLU A 434 27.15 -41.77 3.20
CA GLU A 434 26.65 -41.89 4.57
C GLU A 434 25.64 -40.80 4.94
N GLN A 435 25.74 -39.63 4.31
CA GLN A 435 24.92 -38.45 4.59
C GLN A 435 23.93 -38.16 3.47
N THR A 436 22.72 -37.72 3.83
CA THR A 436 21.63 -37.48 2.88
C THR A 436 21.31 -35.99 2.71
N ILE A 437 21.13 -35.56 1.46
CA ILE A 437 20.49 -34.29 1.10
C ILE A 437 19.05 -34.57 0.71
N LEU A 438 18.10 -33.91 1.39
CA LEU A 438 16.69 -34.02 1.10
C LEU A 438 16.26 -32.93 0.11
N LEU A 439 15.62 -33.33 -0.98
CA LEU A 439 15.01 -32.45 -1.97
C LEU A 439 13.51 -32.33 -1.71
N VAL A 440 13.00 -31.10 -1.71
CA VAL A 440 11.58 -30.79 -1.43
C VAL A 440 11.02 -29.97 -2.59
N HIS A 441 10.03 -30.53 -3.28
CA HIS A 441 9.41 -29.90 -4.45
C HIS A 441 8.45 -28.75 -4.09
N GLY A 442 8.05 -27.95 -5.08
CA GLY A 442 7.05 -26.89 -4.93
C GLY A 442 5.59 -27.37 -4.95
N TRP A 443 4.65 -26.47 -4.64
CA TRP A 443 3.20 -26.76 -4.66
C TRP A 443 2.70 -27.05 -6.07
N GLY A 444 1.88 -28.08 -6.22
CA GLY A 444 1.36 -28.54 -7.52
C GLY A 444 2.40 -29.23 -8.42
N ALA A 445 3.66 -29.30 -7.99
CA ALA A 445 4.73 -30.08 -8.64
C ALA A 445 4.86 -31.47 -8.00
N ASP A 446 5.94 -32.18 -8.32
CA ASP A 446 6.29 -33.45 -7.69
C ASP A 446 7.80 -33.64 -7.63
N SER A 447 8.24 -34.75 -7.05
CA SER A 447 9.65 -35.12 -6.88
C SER A 447 10.49 -35.04 -8.17
N ARG A 448 9.90 -35.27 -9.36
CA ARG A 448 10.63 -35.24 -10.64
C ARG A 448 11.18 -33.86 -10.96
N SER A 449 10.52 -32.80 -10.49
CA SER A 449 11.01 -31.42 -10.65
C SER A 449 12.38 -31.18 -10.00
N MET A 450 12.77 -32.04 -9.05
CA MET A 450 14.01 -31.91 -8.29
C MET A 450 15.13 -32.85 -8.79
N TYR A 451 14.86 -33.74 -9.77
CA TYR A 451 15.81 -34.80 -10.15
C TYR A 451 17.14 -34.28 -10.73
N SER A 452 17.15 -33.08 -11.29
CA SER A 452 18.37 -32.41 -11.80
C SER A 452 19.48 -32.28 -10.74
N PHE A 453 19.12 -32.14 -9.45
CA PHE A 453 20.07 -32.04 -8.36
C PHE A 453 20.77 -33.37 -8.02
N THR A 454 20.15 -34.51 -8.36
CA THR A 454 20.62 -35.85 -7.95
C THR A 454 22.07 -36.08 -8.35
N ARG A 455 22.39 -35.93 -9.64
CA ARG A 455 23.71 -36.24 -10.17
C ARG A 455 24.81 -35.32 -9.61
N VAL A 456 24.53 -34.03 -9.44
CA VAL A 456 25.53 -33.06 -8.99
C VAL A 456 25.83 -33.26 -7.50
N LEU A 457 24.81 -33.53 -6.68
CA LEU A 457 24.98 -33.82 -5.26
C LEU A 457 25.65 -35.18 -5.02
N GLN A 458 25.34 -36.19 -5.83
CA GLN A 458 26.04 -37.48 -5.75
C GLN A 458 27.54 -37.38 -6.08
N ARG A 459 27.93 -36.49 -7.01
CA ARG A 459 29.36 -36.23 -7.28
C ARG A 459 30.09 -35.63 -6.08
N GLN A 460 29.37 -34.94 -5.20
CA GLN A 460 29.91 -34.43 -3.92
C GLN A 460 29.96 -35.51 -2.82
N GLY A 461 29.51 -36.75 -3.12
CA GLY A 461 29.55 -37.88 -2.19
C GLY A 461 28.28 -38.08 -1.36
N PHE A 462 27.24 -37.25 -1.56
CA PHE A 462 26.00 -37.35 -0.80
C PHE A 462 25.04 -38.42 -1.33
N LYS A 463 24.27 -39.03 -0.43
CA LYS A 463 22.98 -39.62 -0.79
C LYS A 463 22.00 -38.50 -1.07
N VAL A 464 21.11 -38.72 -2.02
CA VAL A 464 20.08 -37.75 -2.37
C VAL A 464 18.73 -38.42 -2.20
N ALA A 465 17.81 -37.78 -1.48
CA ALA A 465 16.47 -38.29 -1.27
C ALA A 465 15.42 -37.25 -1.64
N THR A 466 14.25 -37.69 -2.06
CA THR A 466 13.08 -36.85 -2.36
C THR A 466 11.81 -37.68 -2.14
N PHE A 467 10.65 -37.04 -2.09
CA PHE A 467 9.36 -37.71 -1.99
C PHE A 467 8.27 -36.87 -2.65
N ASP A 468 7.09 -37.45 -2.83
CA ASP A 468 5.90 -36.72 -3.27
C ASP A 468 5.04 -36.40 -2.04
N ALA A 469 4.81 -35.11 -1.78
CA ALA A 469 3.97 -34.65 -0.69
C ALA A 469 2.51 -35.15 -0.81
N PRO A 470 1.70 -35.06 0.27
CA PRO A 470 0.29 -35.48 0.22
C PRO A 470 -0.44 -34.84 -0.97
N ALA A 471 -1.22 -35.64 -1.70
CA ALA A 471 -1.90 -35.27 -2.94
C ALA A 471 -1.03 -34.75 -4.11
N HIS A 472 0.29 -34.78 -4.01
CA HIS A 472 1.21 -34.42 -5.10
C HIS A 472 1.76 -35.68 -5.79
N GLY A 473 2.27 -35.57 -7.01
CA GLY A 473 2.91 -36.68 -7.73
C GLY A 473 2.14 -38.00 -7.64
N ILE A 474 2.78 -39.08 -7.18
CA ILE A 474 2.13 -40.40 -7.02
C ILE A 474 1.26 -40.53 -5.77
N SER A 475 1.37 -39.62 -4.81
CA SER A 475 0.62 -39.64 -3.54
C SER A 475 -0.89 -39.45 -3.82
N PRO A 476 -1.79 -40.30 -3.28
CA PRO A 476 -3.24 -40.22 -3.54
C PRO A 476 -3.87 -38.90 -3.11
N GLY A 477 -5.02 -38.59 -3.71
CA GLY A 477 -5.79 -37.37 -3.45
C GLY A 477 -5.46 -36.23 -4.40
N SER A 478 -6.15 -35.11 -4.22
CA SER A 478 -6.04 -33.90 -5.07
C SER A 478 -6.03 -32.60 -4.27
N LEU A 479 -6.16 -32.67 -2.95
CA LEU A 479 -6.14 -31.53 -2.04
C LEU A 479 -5.06 -31.76 -0.99
N SER A 480 -4.31 -30.72 -0.67
CA SER A 480 -3.34 -30.74 0.42
C SER A 480 -3.36 -29.42 1.18
N THR A 481 -2.78 -29.43 2.37
CA THR A 481 -2.54 -28.28 3.22
C THR A 481 -1.05 -28.08 3.49
N MET A 482 -0.68 -26.86 3.90
CA MET A 482 0.71 -26.59 4.31
C MET A 482 1.13 -27.40 5.54
N THR A 483 0.21 -27.70 6.47
CA THR A 483 0.49 -28.56 7.62
C THR A 483 0.84 -29.97 7.17
N GLU A 484 0.04 -30.57 6.30
CA GLU A 484 0.29 -31.91 5.75
C GLU A 484 1.61 -31.96 4.96
N PHE A 485 1.93 -30.93 4.19
CA PHE A 485 3.19 -30.84 3.47
C PHE A 485 4.37 -30.75 4.45
N LYS A 486 4.30 -29.87 5.45
CA LYS A 486 5.32 -29.73 6.50
C LYS A 486 5.52 -31.05 7.26
N ASP A 487 4.43 -31.71 7.64
CA ASP A 487 4.49 -32.99 8.37
C ASP A 487 5.11 -34.09 7.51
N ALA A 488 4.84 -34.10 6.21
CA ALA A 488 5.49 -35.01 5.26
C ALA A 488 7.00 -34.77 5.15
N VAL A 489 7.45 -33.51 5.09
CA VAL A 489 8.88 -33.17 5.12
C VAL A 489 9.51 -33.67 6.42
N LYS A 490 8.87 -33.40 7.56
CA LYS A 490 9.32 -33.85 8.88
C LYS A 490 9.45 -35.36 8.95
N ALA A 491 8.45 -36.11 8.48
CA ALA A 491 8.47 -37.56 8.48
C ALA A 491 9.53 -38.14 7.53
N ALA A 492 9.78 -37.50 6.38
CA ALA A 492 10.85 -37.89 5.46
C ALA A 492 12.23 -37.74 6.13
N ILE A 493 12.46 -36.62 6.82
CA ILE A 493 13.70 -36.38 7.59
C ILE A 493 13.90 -37.48 8.65
N VAL A 494 12.85 -37.79 9.42
CA VAL A 494 12.89 -38.83 10.46
C VAL A 494 13.10 -40.23 9.88
N ALA A 495 12.46 -40.55 8.75
CA ALA A 495 12.58 -41.86 8.12
C ALA A 495 13.98 -42.13 7.55
N LEU A 496 14.65 -41.11 7.04
CA LEU A 496 16.02 -41.20 6.52
C LEU A 496 17.04 -41.23 7.67
N GLY A 497 16.84 -40.43 8.71
CA GLY A 497 17.67 -40.41 9.92
C GLY A 497 19.06 -39.78 9.78
N ASP A 498 19.55 -39.60 8.55
CA ASP A 498 20.90 -39.13 8.21
C ASP A 498 20.89 -37.87 7.31
N VAL A 499 19.80 -37.10 7.36
CA VAL A 499 19.68 -35.86 6.58
C VAL A 499 20.55 -34.77 7.19
N VAL A 500 21.46 -34.22 6.37
CA VAL A 500 22.39 -33.14 6.77
C VAL A 500 22.15 -31.83 6.02
N GLY A 501 21.37 -31.86 4.94
CA GLY A 501 21.04 -30.65 4.19
C GLY A 501 19.72 -30.77 3.43
N ILE A 502 19.13 -29.62 3.11
CA ILE A 502 17.84 -29.54 2.41
C ILE A 502 17.94 -28.60 1.21
N VAL A 503 17.36 -29.00 0.07
CA VAL A 503 17.11 -28.11 -1.07
C VAL A 503 15.59 -28.06 -1.29
N ALA A 504 15.00 -26.88 -1.17
CA ALA A 504 13.56 -26.70 -1.24
C ALA A 504 13.17 -25.66 -2.29
N HIS A 505 12.13 -25.96 -3.06
CA HIS A 505 11.60 -25.09 -4.11
C HIS A 505 10.27 -24.46 -3.72
N SER A 506 10.09 -23.17 -4.04
CA SER A 506 8.80 -22.48 -3.92
C SER A 506 8.17 -22.69 -2.52
N LEU A 507 6.87 -23.04 -2.44
CA LEU A 507 6.17 -23.36 -1.19
C LEU A 507 6.77 -24.55 -0.39
N GLY A 508 7.55 -25.42 -1.04
CA GLY A 508 8.34 -26.44 -0.35
C GLY A 508 9.36 -25.83 0.61
N GLY A 509 9.84 -24.61 0.34
CA GLY A 509 10.69 -23.85 1.25
C GLY A 509 9.99 -23.47 2.56
N ILE A 510 8.72 -23.07 2.49
CA ILE A 510 7.90 -22.81 3.68
C ILE A 510 7.72 -24.11 4.48
N ALA A 511 7.34 -25.20 3.80
CA ALA A 511 7.13 -26.50 4.44
C ALA A 511 8.40 -27.03 5.13
N ALA A 512 9.54 -26.94 4.46
CA ALA A 512 10.82 -27.38 5.00
C ALA A 512 11.28 -26.53 6.18
N THR A 513 11.18 -25.19 6.08
CA THR A 513 11.52 -24.30 7.20
C THR A 513 10.64 -24.58 8.42
N GLY A 514 9.33 -24.77 8.24
CA GLY A 514 8.42 -25.14 9.31
C GLY A 514 8.69 -26.54 9.90
N ALA A 515 9.07 -27.51 9.07
CA ALA A 515 9.43 -28.85 9.54
C ALA A 515 10.67 -28.79 10.45
N LEU A 516 11.68 -28.02 10.06
CA LEU A 516 12.87 -27.79 10.87
C LEU A 516 12.53 -27.09 12.18
N ALA A 517 11.71 -26.05 12.16
CA ALA A 517 11.36 -25.31 13.37
C ALA A 517 10.67 -26.16 14.46
N GLU A 518 10.04 -27.28 14.08
CA GLU A 518 9.39 -28.22 15.02
C GLU A 518 10.18 -29.50 15.30
N LEU A 519 11.33 -29.70 14.66
CA LEU A 519 12.16 -30.89 14.89
C LEU A 519 13.02 -30.70 16.14
N ALA A 520 13.01 -31.70 17.03
CA ALA A 520 13.86 -31.68 18.22
C ALA A 520 15.35 -31.87 17.89
N GLU A 521 15.67 -32.58 16.80
CA GLU A 521 17.03 -32.92 16.36
C GLU A 521 17.51 -32.10 15.15
N THR A 522 17.20 -30.80 15.09
CA THR A 522 17.66 -29.92 13.99
C THR A 522 19.18 -29.83 13.88
N HIS A 523 19.92 -30.16 14.94
CA HIS A 523 21.38 -30.09 14.99
C HIS A 523 22.10 -30.94 13.92
N ARG A 524 21.43 -31.93 13.32
CA ARG A 524 22.00 -32.74 12.23
C ARG A 524 22.02 -32.00 10.90
N ILE A 525 21.07 -31.09 10.71
CA ILE A 525 20.90 -30.35 9.45
C ILE A 525 21.80 -29.12 9.51
N LYS A 526 22.79 -29.10 8.62
CA LYS A 526 23.89 -28.12 8.63
C LYS A 526 23.69 -26.99 7.64
N ALA A 527 22.88 -27.18 6.59
CA ALA A 527 22.67 -26.17 5.56
C ALA A 527 21.34 -26.36 4.82
N MET A 528 20.79 -25.26 4.30
CA MET A 528 19.55 -25.27 3.53
C MET A 528 19.62 -24.33 2.32
N CYS A 529 19.09 -24.76 1.18
CA CYS A 529 18.93 -23.94 -0.02
C CYS A 529 17.45 -23.71 -0.33
N LEU A 530 17.08 -22.45 -0.53
CA LEU A 530 15.75 -22.00 -0.94
C LEU A 530 15.80 -21.52 -2.40
N LEU A 531 15.01 -22.15 -3.26
CA LEU A 531 14.96 -21.87 -4.70
C LEU A 531 13.59 -21.28 -5.05
N GLY A 532 13.56 -20.00 -5.44
CA GLY A 532 12.30 -19.34 -5.81
C GLY A 532 11.25 -19.34 -4.68
N SER A 533 11.66 -19.44 -3.41
CA SER A 533 10.73 -19.59 -2.29
C SER A 533 10.07 -18.26 -1.92
N PRO A 534 8.73 -18.24 -1.71
CA PRO A 534 8.06 -17.08 -1.15
C PRO A 534 8.42 -16.89 0.32
N ALA A 535 8.37 -15.65 0.81
CA ALA A 535 8.72 -15.32 2.18
C ALA A 535 7.67 -15.82 3.17
N ASN A 536 6.39 -15.74 2.80
CA ASN A 536 5.28 -16.14 3.68
C ASN A 536 4.02 -16.51 2.89
N LEU A 537 3.19 -17.39 3.46
CA LEU A 537 1.97 -17.89 2.82
C LEU A 537 0.87 -16.82 2.63
N PRO A 538 0.66 -15.84 3.55
CA PRO A 538 -0.35 -14.80 3.35
C PRO A 538 -0.18 -14.04 2.03
N VAL A 539 1.06 -13.66 1.67
CA VAL A 539 1.34 -12.95 0.41
C VAL A 539 1.04 -13.84 -0.82
N VAL A 540 1.28 -15.15 -0.71
CA VAL A 540 0.94 -16.12 -1.78
C VAL A 540 -0.57 -16.23 -1.95
N ILE A 541 -1.32 -16.36 -0.84
CA ILE A 541 -2.80 -16.41 -0.87
C ILE A 541 -3.36 -15.12 -1.45
N ASP A 542 -2.86 -13.97 -1.02
CA ASP A 542 -3.28 -12.68 -1.53
C ASP A 542 -3.01 -12.56 -3.04
N ARG A 543 -1.83 -12.96 -3.53
CA ARG A 543 -1.53 -12.96 -4.97
C ARG A 543 -2.44 -13.89 -5.76
N TRP A 544 -2.65 -15.11 -5.26
CA TRP A 544 -3.51 -16.09 -5.91
C TRP A 544 -4.98 -15.62 -5.96
N ALA A 545 -5.50 -15.12 -4.84
CA ALA A 545 -6.86 -14.59 -4.72
C ALA A 545 -7.08 -13.39 -5.64
N ASN A 546 -6.07 -12.52 -5.75
CA ASN A 546 -6.08 -11.33 -6.62
C ASN A 546 -5.59 -11.62 -8.06
N GLY A 547 -5.38 -12.90 -8.42
CA GLY A 547 -5.06 -13.30 -9.78
C GLY A 547 -6.29 -13.30 -10.69
N TYR A 548 -6.49 -14.35 -11.46
CA TYR A 548 -7.65 -14.42 -12.35
C TYR A 548 -8.99 -14.56 -11.60
N LEU A 549 -9.00 -14.92 -10.31
CA LEU A 549 -10.23 -15.06 -9.54
C LEU A 549 -10.79 -13.74 -9.00
N GLN A 550 -9.94 -12.75 -8.71
CA GLN A 550 -10.32 -11.45 -8.14
C GLN A 550 -11.28 -11.61 -6.93
N LEU A 551 -10.91 -12.47 -5.98
CA LEU A 551 -11.76 -12.79 -4.83
C LEU A 551 -11.95 -11.56 -3.93
N LYS A 552 -13.18 -11.32 -3.48
CA LYS A 552 -13.48 -10.23 -2.55
C LYS A 552 -12.75 -10.43 -1.22
N PRO A 553 -12.36 -9.36 -0.50
CA PRO A 553 -11.66 -9.47 0.79
C PRO A 553 -12.37 -10.35 1.83
N GLN A 554 -13.71 -10.37 1.80
CA GLN A 554 -14.53 -11.19 2.69
C GLN A 554 -14.32 -12.70 2.44
N ILE A 555 -14.13 -13.10 1.18
CA ILE A 555 -13.84 -14.49 0.79
C ILE A 555 -12.43 -14.87 1.26
N VAL A 556 -11.46 -13.97 1.10
CA VAL A 556 -10.07 -14.20 1.56
C VAL A 556 -10.03 -14.35 3.09
N GLN A 557 -10.75 -13.52 3.83
CA GLN A 557 -10.89 -13.68 5.29
C GLN A 557 -11.57 -14.99 5.68
N ALA A 558 -12.61 -15.41 4.95
CA ALA A 558 -13.26 -16.70 5.16
C ALA A 558 -12.33 -17.88 4.84
N MET A 559 -11.51 -17.76 3.79
CA MET A 559 -10.46 -18.71 3.44
C MET A 559 -9.40 -18.78 4.55
N HIS A 560 -8.97 -17.67 5.15
CA HIS A 560 -8.05 -17.69 6.29
C HIS A 560 -8.64 -18.43 7.51
N ARG A 561 -9.93 -18.20 7.81
CA ARG A 561 -10.63 -18.92 8.90
C ARG A 561 -10.73 -20.41 8.60
N GLU A 562 -11.06 -20.77 7.36
CA GLU A 562 -11.16 -22.16 6.95
C GLU A 562 -9.79 -22.86 6.98
N LEU A 563 -8.74 -22.22 6.45
CA LEU A 563 -7.38 -22.73 6.53
C LEU A 563 -6.92 -22.90 7.97
N TRP A 564 -7.26 -21.99 8.87
CA TRP A 564 -6.96 -22.19 10.30
C TRP A 564 -7.66 -23.45 10.85
N LYS A 565 -8.95 -23.65 10.54
CA LYS A 565 -9.66 -24.87 10.95
C LYS A 565 -9.01 -26.15 10.41
N ARG A 566 -8.54 -26.15 9.16
CA ARG A 566 -7.94 -27.34 8.51
C ARG A 566 -6.49 -27.57 8.95
N ASN A 567 -5.71 -26.51 9.11
CA ASN A 567 -4.27 -26.58 9.35
C ASN A 567 -3.92 -26.63 10.84
N GLY A 568 -4.85 -26.27 11.72
CA GLY A 568 -4.64 -26.12 13.17
C GLY A 568 -3.88 -24.84 13.57
N VAL A 569 -3.23 -24.18 12.60
CA VAL A 569 -2.46 -22.94 12.78
C VAL A 569 -2.97 -21.84 11.84
N PRO A 570 -2.89 -20.56 12.25
CA PRO A 570 -3.28 -19.45 11.38
C PRO A 570 -2.33 -19.33 10.18
N VAL A 571 -2.80 -18.77 9.06
CA VAL A 571 -1.98 -18.66 7.83
C VAL A 571 -0.69 -17.85 8.03
N GLN A 572 -0.68 -16.92 8.98
CA GLN A 572 0.48 -16.11 9.37
C GLN A 572 1.59 -16.92 10.06
N HIS A 573 1.28 -18.12 10.53
CA HIS A 573 2.29 -19.04 11.08
C HIS A 573 3.32 -19.43 10.01
N TRP A 574 2.89 -19.50 8.74
CA TRP A 574 3.72 -19.93 7.62
C TRP A 574 4.56 -18.77 7.08
N ASP A 575 5.62 -18.44 7.82
CA ASP A 575 6.53 -17.32 7.56
C ASP A 575 7.97 -17.81 7.71
N ILE A 576 8.73 -17.80 6.60
CA ILE A 576 10.11 -18.29 6.57
C ILE A 576 11.01 -17.44 7.49
N PRO A 577 11.04 -16.11 7.42
CA PRO A 577 11.79 -15.29 8.37
C PRO A 577 11.51 -15.61 9.84
N ALA A 578 10.22 -15.73 10.23
CA ALA A 578 9.85 -15.96 11.62
C ALA A 578 10.29 -17.35 12.11
N LEU A 579 10.07 -18.39 11.30
CA LEU A 579 10.42 -19.78 11.64
C LEU A 579 11.93 -20.03 11.51
N GLY A 580 12.55 -19.48 10.48
CA GLY A 580 13.97 -19.64 10.16
C GLY A 580 14.90 -18.90 11.13
N ASN A 581 14.44 -17.79 11.74
CA ASN A 581 15.21 -17.08 12.76
C ASN A 581 15.57 -17.95 13.98
N ALA A 582 14.75 -18.95 14.29
CA ALA A 582 15.01 -19.90 15.38
C ALA A 582 16.07 -20.96 15.01
N LEU A 583 16.36 -21.15 13.72
CA LEU A 583 17.22 -22.25 13.24
C LEU A 583 18.71 -21.88 13.22
N GLN A 584 19.04 -20.62 12.89
CA GLN A 584 20.42 -20.09 12.78
C GLN A 584 21.40 -20.97 11.96
N LEU A 585 20.90 -21.75 11.00
CA LEU A 585 21.74 -22.56 10.11
C LEU A 585 22.07 -21.80 8.81
N PRO A 586 23.24 -22.06 8.18
CA PRO A 586 23.60 -21.51 6.88
C PRO A 586 22.51 -21.71 5.81
N MET A 587 21.98 -20.61 5.28
CA MET A 587 20.96 -20.63 4.23
C MET A 587 21.42 -19.93 2.96
N LEU A 588 21.21 -20.57 1.81
CA LEU A 588 21.39 -19.98 0.49
C LEU A 588 20.01 -19.75 -0.16
N VAL A 589 19.73 -18.52 -0.55
CA VAL A 589 18.51 -18.13 -1.26
C VAL A 589 18.90 -17.80 -2.69
N LEU A 590 18.42 -18.60 -3.65
CA LEU A 590 18.60 -18.37 -5.09
C LEU A 590 17.26 -18.02 -5.70
N HIS A 591 17.19 -16.86 -6.34
CA HIS A 591 15.93 -16.33 -6.85
C HIS A 591 16.14 -15.54 -8.14
N ASP A 592 15.27 -15.78 -9.11
CA ASP A 592 15.32 -15.05 -10.37
C ASP A 592 14.73 -13.65 -10.25
N GLN A 593 15.47 -12.63 -10.68
CA GLN A 593 15.01 -11.24 -10.66
C GLN A 593 13.71 -11.02 -11.47
N GLU A 594 13.47 -11.85 -12.48
CA GLU A 594 12.33 -11.81 -13.38
C GLU A 594 11.34 -12.97 -13.12
N ASP A 595 11.37 -13.60 -11.94
CA ASP A 595 10.45 -14.68 -11.58
C ASP A 595 8.97 -14.21 -11.71
N PRO A 596 8.19 -14.81 -12.62
CA PRO A 596 6.82 -14.39 -12.88
C PRO A 596 5.81 -14.93 -11.85
N THR A 597 6.23 -15.82 -10.95
CA THR A 597 5.37 -16.51 -9.97
C THR A 597 5.61 -15.99 -8.56
N VAL A 598 6.86 -15.88 -8.15
CA VAL A 598 7.26 -15.36 -6.84
C VAL A 598 8.16 -14.14 -7.06
N PRO A 599 7.70 -12.92 -6.78
CA PRO A 599 8.51 -11.72 -6.97
C PRO A 599 9.83 -11.76 -6.20
N PHE A 600 10.89 -11.27 -6.85
CA PHE A 600 12.25 -11.23 -6.29
C PHE A 600 12.33 -10.51 -4.93
N CYS A 601 11.44 -9.54 -4.67
CA CYS A 601 11.38 -8.86 -3.38
C CYS A 601 11.10 -9.78 -2.19
N GLU A 602 10.49 -10.95 -2.41
CA GLU A 602 10.30 -11.94 -1.34
C GLU A 602 11.64 -12.57 -0.92
N ALA A 603 12.54 -12.85 -1.86
CA ALA A 603 13.90 -13.30 -1.56
C ALA A 603 14.71 -12.24 -0.81
N GLN A 604 14.53 -10.97 -1.18
CA GLN A 604 15.13 -9.83 -0.47
C GLN A 604 14.58 -9.74 0.95
N GLN A 605 13.27 -9.95 1.16
CA GLN A 605 12.66 -9.96 2.48
C GLN A 605 13.23 -11.07 3.37
N ILE A 606 13.38 -12.29 2.84
CA ILE A 606 13.96 -13.44 3.53
C ILE A 606 15.35 -13.08 4.09
N THR A 607 16.23 -12.53 3.26
CA THR A 607 17.62 -12.23 3.64
C THR A 607 17.80 -10.93 4.42
N THR A 608 16.88 -9.98 4.27
CA THR A 608 16.84 -8.78 5.13
C THR A 608 16.49 -9.14 6.58
N LEU A 609 15.56 -10.08 6.77
CA LEU A 609 15.08 -10.49 8.10
C LEU A 609 15.87 -11.65 8.72
N MET A 610 16.69 -12.34 7.92
CA MET A 610 17.63 -13.38 8.35
C MET A 610 19.03 -13.05 7.83
N PRO A 611 19.80 -12.19 8.51
CA PRO A 611 21.05 -11.63 7.97
C PRO A 611 22.18 -12.66 7.76
N TRP A 612 22.05 -13.88 8.30
CA TRP A 612 22.95 -15.00 8.03
C TRP A 612 22.57 -15.81 6.78
N ALA A 613 21.39 -15.56 6.20
CA ALA A 613 21.01 -16.13 4.92
C ALA A 613 21.61 -15.32 3.77
N LYS A 614 22.20 -16.00 2.79
CA LYS A 614 22.86 -15.39 1.64
C LYS A 614 21.92 -15.36 0.44
N LEU A 615 21.66 -14.17 -0.12
CA LEU A 615 20.92 -14.02 -1.37
C LEU A 615 21.90 -14.03 -2.55
N GLU A 616 21.67 -14.94 -3.49
CA GLU A 616 22.38 -15.01 -4.77
C GLU A 616 21.35 -14.81 -5.89
N PRO A 617 21.28 -13.59 -6.48
CA PRO A 617 20.33 -13.33 -7.56
C PRO A 617 20.74 -14.06 -8.84
N VAL A 618 19.74 -14.60 -9.54
CA VAL A 618 19.88 -15.10 -10.92
C VAL A 618 18.97 -14.33 -11.86
N SER A 619 19.15 -14.46 -13.18
CA SER A 619 18.35 -13.73 -14.17
C SER A 619 18.04 -14.60 -15.38
N GLY A 620 16.82 -14.48 -15.91
CA GLY A 620 16.41 -15.10 -17.17
C GLY A 620 16.07 -16.60 -17.10
N LEU A 621 16.06 -17.21 -15.92
CA LEU A 621 15.65 -18.60 -15.62
C LEU A 621 14.16 -18.68 -15.25
N GLY A 622 13.65 -17.70 -14.50
CA GLY A 622 12.29 -17.68 -13.96
C GLY A 622 12.01 -18.80 -12.94
N HIS A 623 10.74 -19.01 -12.59
CA HIS A 623 10.36 -19.84 -11.42
C HIS A 623 10.75 -21.32 -11.50
N VAL A 624 10.79 -21.89 -12.71
CA VAL A 624 10.98 -23.34 -12.93
C VAL A 624 12.35 -23.69 -13.50
N ARG A 625 12.87 -22.92 -14.47
CA ARG A 625 14.16 -23.28 -15.11
C ARG A 625 15.35 -23.14 -14.14
N ILE A 626 15.18 -22.39 -13.05
CA ILE A 626 16.15 -22.34 -11.95
C ILE A 626 16.48 -23.74 -11.39
N LEU A 627 15.55 -24.70 -11.47
CA LEU A 627 15.75 -26.06 -10.99
C LEU A 627 16.65 -26.89 -11.90
N SER A 628 16.84 -26.53 -13.16
CA SER A 628 17.60 -27.32 -14.13
C SER A 628 18.83 -26.60 -14.70
N ASP A 629 19.08 -25.35 -14.30
CA ASP A 629 20.23 -24.57 -14.74
C ASP A 629 21.54 -25.12 -14.15
N ALA A 630 22.53 -25.37 -15.02
CA ALA A 630 23.79 -26.01 -14.61
C ALA A 630 24.59 -25.19 -13.59
N ALA A 631 24.59 -23.85 -13.69
CA ALA A 631 25.32 -23.00 -12.77
C ALA A 631 24.65 -23.00 -11.38
N VAL A 632 23.31 -22.95 -11.35
CA VAL A 632 22.54 -23.06 -10.12
C VAL A 632 22.77 -24.42 -9.43
N LEU A 633 22.73 -25.52 -10.18
CA LEU A 633 22.95 -26.87 -9.65
C LEU A 633 24.34 -26.99 -8.99
N GLU A 634 25.38 -26.52 -9.66
CA GLU A 634 26.76 -26.56 -9.14
C GLU A 634 26.94 -25.63 -7.94
N GLN A 635 26.30 -24.46 -7.94
CA GLN A 635 26.35 -23.51 -6.82
C GLN A 635 25.68 -24.08 -5.57
N VAL A 636 24.51 -24.70 -5.70
CA VAL A 636 23.81 -25.39 -4.60
C VAL A 636 24.66 -26.53 -4.04
N ALA A 637 25.23 -27.37 -4.92
CA ALA A 637 26.05 -28.49 -4.49
C ALA A 637 27.32 -28.05 -3.77
N ARG A 638 27.98 -26.99 -4.27
CA ARG A 638 29.15 -26.38 -3.63
C ARG A 638 28.82 -25.82 -2.25
N PHE A 639 27.75 -25.03 -2.15
CA PHE A 639 27.32 -24.42 -0.89
C PHE A 639 27.04 -25.48 0.19
N LEU A 640 26.31 -26.54 -0.17
CA LEU A 640 26.03 -27.64 0.76
C LEU A 640 27.32 -28.37 1.17
N ALA A 641 28.18 -28.72 0.21
CA ALA A 641 29.44 -29.40 0.51
C ALA A 641 30.38 -28.60 1.42
N GLU A 642 30.48 -27.29 1.23
CA GLU A 642 31.30 -26.40 2.05
C GLU A 642 30.77 -26.32 3.49
N ASN A 643 29.47 -26.03 3.67
CA ASN A 643 28.90 -25.82 4.99
C ASN A 643 28.74 -27.11 5.80
N ILE A 644 28.51 -28.25 5.15
CA ILE A 644 28.45 -29.56 5.83
C ILE A 644 29.84 -29.96 6.32
N LYS A 645 30.89 -29.84 5.48
CA LYS A 645 32.27 -30.16 5.88
C LYS A 645 32.80 -29.25 6.99
N VAL A 646 32.52 -27.95 6.95
CA VAL A 646 32.94 -27.01 8.00
C VAL A 646 32.32 -27.38 9.35
N ALA A 647 31.05 -27.78 9.36
CA ALA A 647 30.37 -28.22 10.58
C ALA A 647 31.00 -29.50 11.18
N GLU A 648 31.49 -30.42 10.35
CA GLU A 648 32.18 -31.63 10.82
C GLU A 648 33.54 -31.32 11.45
N VAL A 649 34.33 -30.44 10.83
CA VAL A 649 35.64 -30.02 11.37
C VAL A 649 35.46 -29.34 12.73
N ALA A 650 34.46 -28.45 12.86
CA ALA A 650 34.14 -27.79 14.12
C ALA A 650 33.73 -28.79 15.22
N GLN A 651 32.97 -29.84 14.89
CA GLN A 651 32.58 -30.90 15.82
C GLN A 651 33.72 -31.87 16.18
N ALA A 652 34.71 -32.07 15.31
CA ALA A 652 35.89 -32.89 15.60
C ALA A 652 36.94 -32.15 16.45
N SER A 653 36.89 -30.82 16.47
CA SER A 653 37.79 -29.94 17.25
C SER A 653 37.26 -29.51 18.62
N ALA A 654 36.00 -29.82 18.92
CA ALA A 654 35.32 -29.56 20.20
C ALA A 654 35.17 -30.86 20.99
#